data_AF-T0TVW1-F1
#
_entry.id   AF-T0TVW1-F1
#
_cell.length_a   1.000
_cell.length_b   1.000
_cell.length_c   1.000
_cell.angle_alpha   90.00
_cell.angle_beta   90.00
_cell.angle_gamma   90.00
#
_symmetry.space_group_name_H-M   'P 1'
#
loop_
_entity.id
_entity.type
_entity.pdbx_description
1 polymer ?
#
loop_
_entity_poly.entity_id
_entity_poly.type
_entity_poly.pdbx_seq_one_letter_code
_entity_poly.pdbx_strand_id
1 'polypeptide(L)'
;MLTPIGAIGLIFYNSYATGIAEKTYEKLVEQWLGGRYFQDSVLSNIVHNQDEKGQANLVMGLNSKTGEQVILHANERTYHTIIFGLIGTGKSATILIPAMLQDMENMKYYLLSYRKYLMKVDEELEEEFFSTEFERKKKRRELLEQWYNNGYAAELTNGIYMTEPSGSMYGTIVKYAHKMGFPDEMIWTLDPTNPGTGAINILDGDTTQVKGAVRDLFKRFSDPTGTGSSFFLNQEGQLTDNIITVIKEVALIPDAPINYMLKGKSPTLTEFSNMLRSSDWIEAYIAVFEQLLNRKKRLFEETLKKHEAFLEHEKEKWLEESEYNREHEQLFDTILRPENVHEAINAFNDERNKLENLQSSYDYFINAHQLNSYTEEYYYTFDANVSGLKAVIDDLSSSPEIRRVFFSQSTKDLDIVLKTGGMILVNSAKGVLGKEKSRMVAQMVTLVMQNAAQRRLPDKSPFFAFYEDEKNGYLMPGNDSNFLDESRKFHVPVMHAYQHDEQIRDSIGESGADAIKMSYRNAFTFQQTSTKVVEFINLRSGGKHYALKETKRAANDDLLAGNQGNSSATSEEVVEEDNFTARDANNLEKFQVGGVIVSDDEVSNMIYLTTSPHFEMDISKDSFVSHTPFNKVYGLGEEEPEIAKAYKLWRAEVIEYYAQKESESHLYESDFTEEEWQAIMDVKVPNVDSNVNDTVGKKDDSPSGKRTILVNESMTEHRENTSIREESTEDTEQKEEIDISEIPPVVEEKQTVKSKNDIVELKDKEISQRVILAPSSTPETVDTQNIQAPNQEFELAQELSRVAREKATKTLKSNVEQMAIDEEEGF
;
A
#
# COMPACT_ATOMS: atom_id res chain seq x y z
N MET A 1 25.59 -43.60 -17.85
CA MET A 1 24.69 -42.92 -18.81
C MET A 1 23.80 -43.91 -19.56
N LEU A 2 24.29 -44.73 -20.49
CA LEU A 2 23.40 -45.65 -21.26
C LEU A 2 22.68 -46.72 -20.41
N THR A 3 23.29 -47.22 -19.33
CA THR A 3 22.74 -48.34 -18.53
C THR A 3 21.48 -48.02 -17.70
N PRO A 4 21.39 -46.90 -16.96
CA PRO A 4 20.14 -46.54 -16.26
C PRO A 4 18.98 -46.26 -17.23
N ILE A 5 19.24 -45.51 -18.31
CA ILE A 5 18.24 -45.17 -19.33
C ILE A 5 17.69 -46.44 -19.99
N GLY A 6 18.59 -47.40 -20.32
CA GLY A 6 18.18 -48.71 -20.84
C GLY A 6 17.33 -49.51 -19.85
N ALA A 7 17.62 -49.46 -18.54
CA ALA A 7 16.82 -50.13 -17.52
C ALA A 7 15.43 -49.50 -17.36
N ILE A 8 15.34 -48.17 -17.32
CA ILE A 8 14.07 -47.43 -17.22
C ILE A 8 13.21 -47.70 -18.46
N GLY A 9 13.79 -47.62 -19.67
CA GLY A 9 13.08 -47.95 -20.91
C GLY A 9 12.58 -49.40 -20.96
N LEU A 10 13.34 -50.34 -20.39
CA LEU A 10 12.93 -51.75 -20.29
C LEU A 10 11.81 -51.96 -19.25
N ILE A 11 11.80 -51.19 -18.16
CA ILE A 11 10.68 -51.19 -17.19
C ILE A 11 9.42 -50.63 -17.84
N PHE A 12 9.50 -49.46 -18.50
CA PHE A 12 8.37 -48.88 -19.23
C PHE A 12 7.81 -49.84 -20.29
N TYR A 13 8.68 -50.45 -21.11
CA TYR A 13 8.26 -51.41 -22.12
C TYR A 13 7.52 -52.63 -21.54
N ASN A 14 7.98 -53.18 -20.41
CA ASN A 14 7.31 -54.31 -19.75
C ASN A 14 5.98 -53.88 -19.08
N SER A 15 5.91 -52.70 -18.45
CA SER A 15 4.68 -52.17 -17.85
C SER A 15 3.60 -51.85 -18.89
N TYR A 16 4.01 -51.39 -20.08
CA TYR A 16 3.12 -51.16 -21.20
C TYR A 16 2.67 -52.49 -21.85
N ALA A 17 3.60 -53.39 -22.13
CA ALA A 17 3.32 -54.69 -22.75
C ALA A 17 2.49 -55.65 -21.87
N THR A 18 2.37 -55.39 -20.57
CA THR A 18 1.51 -56.15 -19.63
C THR A 18 0.12 -55.53 -19.42
N GLY A 19 -0.17 -54.35 -20.00
CA GLY A 19 -1.47 -53.70 -19.90
C GLY A 19 -1.84 -53.15 -18.51
N ILE A 20 -0.89 -53.12 -17.57
CA ILE A 20 -1.13 -52.68 -16.17
C ILE A 20 -1.15 -51.14 -16.08
N ALA A 21 -0.47 -50.45 -16.99
CA ALA A 21 -0.23 -49.01 -16.91
C ALA A 21 -1.41 -48.12 -17.40
N GLU A 22 -2.24 -48.62 -18.32
CA GLU A 22 -3.06 -47.81 -19.25
C GLU A 22 -4.13 -46.89 -18.60
N LYS A 23 -4.43 -47.03 -17.31
CA LYS A 23 -5.31 -46.09 -16.55
C LYS A 23 -4.95 -45.89 -15.08
N THR A 24 -4.41 -46.91 -14.40
CA THR A 24 -4.22 -46.87 -12.95
C THR A 24 -2.93 -46.16 -12.54
N TYR A 25 -1.91 -46.19 -13.39
CA TYR A 25 -0.57 -45.65 -13.09
C TYR A 25 -0.19 -44.43 -13.91
N GLU A 26 -0.92 -44.09 -14.98
CA GLU A 26 -0.62 -42.91 -15.82
C GLU A 26 -0.47 -41.64 -14.97
N LYS A 27 -1.52 -41.28 -14.23
CA LYS A 27 -1.50 -40.11 -13.31
C LYS A 27 -0.47 -40.20 -12.18
N LEU A 28 -0.11 -41.42 -11.75
CA LEU A 28 0.87 -41.66 -10.69
C LEU A 28 2.30 -41.56 -11.23
N VAL A 29 2.53 -41.93 -12.49
CA VAL A 29 3.78 -41.76 -13.23
C VAL A 29 3.97 -40.30 -13.66
N GLU A 30 2.90 -39.59 -14.05
CA GLU A 30 2.91 -38.14 -14.22
C GLU A 30 3.34 -37.44 -12.92
N GLN A 31 2.77 -37.80 -11.76
CA GLN A 31 3.20 -37.27 -10.45
C GLN A 31 4.61 -37.72 -10.02
N TRP A 32 5.11 -38.85 -10.53
CA TRP A 32 6.44 -39.37 -10.21
C TRP A 32 7.55 -38.71 -11.06
N LEU A 33 7.26 -38.44 -12.33
CA LEU A 33 8.10 -37.67 -13.25
C LEU A 33 8.02 -36.16 -12.97
N GLY A 34 6.85 -35.67 -12.55
CA GLY A 34 6.54 -34.26 -12.26
C GLY A 34 7.17 -33.72 -10.97
N GLY A 35 8.47 -33.91 -10.78
CA GLY A 35 9.28 -33.23 -9.77
C GLY A 35 9.33 -33.82 -8.36
N ARG A 36 8.42 -34.72 -7.96
CA ARG A 36 8.37 -35.20 -6.56
C ARG A 36 9.37 -36.31 -6.20
N TYR A 37 9.73 -37.18 -7.14
CA TYR A 37 10.51 -38.41 -6.85
C TYR A 37 11.76 -38.63 -7.70
N PHE A 38 11.94 -37.89 -8.80
CA PHE A 38 13.13 -38.03 -9.65
C PHE A 38 13.79 -36.65 -9.86
N GLN A 39 14.75 -36.34 -8.98
CA GLN A 39 15.51 -35.09 -9.01
C GLN A 39 16.82 -35.29 -9.76
N ASP A 40 16.88 -34.80 -11.00
CA ASP A 40 18.04 -34.89 -11.90
C ASP A 40 18.09 -33.66 -12.83
N SER A 41 19.19 -32.92 -12.74
CA SER A 41 19.40 -31.64 -13.43
C SER A 41 19.45 -31.73 -14.96
N VAL A 42 19.62 -32.92 -15.55
CA VAL A 42 19.58 -33.12 -17.01
C VAL A 42 18.18 -33.51 -17.47
N LEU A 43 17.47 -34.34 -16.71
CA LEU A 43 16.13 -34.80 -17.08
C LEU A 43 15.05 -33.76 -16.80
N SER A 44 15.13 -33.02 -15.69
CA SER A 44 14.14 -31.98 -15.35
C SER A 44 14.02 -30.92 -16.46
N ASN A 45 15.16 -30.42 -16.95
CA ASN A 45 15.25 -29.46 -18.07
C ASN A 45 14.76 -29.99 -19.44
N ILE A 46 14.51 -31.31 -19.58
CA ILE A 46 14.01 -31.93 -20.82
C ILE A 46 12.51 -32.25 -20.71
N VAL A 47 12.02 -32.57 -19.51
CA VAL A 47 10.61 -32.87 -19.24
C VAL A 47 9.80 -31.59 -19.00
N HIS A 48 10.41 -30.59 -18.35
CA HIS A 48 9.76 -29.34 -17.98
C HIS A 48 10.47 -28.14 -18.61
N ASN A 49 9.82 -27.52 -19.60
CA ASN A 49 10.26 -26.26 -20.21
C ASN A 49 9.84 -25.06 -19.32
N GLN A 50 10.37 -24.98 -18.09
CA GLN A 50 9.79 -24.13 -17.02
C GLN A 50 9.95 -22.62 -17.22
N ASP A 51 10.96 -22.17 -17.98
CA ASP A 51 11.23 -20.75 -18.26
C ASP A 51 10.43 -20.23 -19.47
N GLU A 52 9.09 -20.35 -19.44
CA GLU A 52 8.19 -19.73 -20.43
C GLU A 52 8.14 -18.20 -20.25
N LYS A 53 9.12 -17.52 -20.86
CA LYS A 53 9.31 -16.07 -20.82
C LYS A 53 8.04 -15.28 -21.11
N GLY A 54 7.59 -14.51 -20.11
CA GLY A 54 6.41 -13.66 -20.19
C GLY A 54 5.28 -14.10 -19.26
N GLN A 55 5.23 -15.38 -18.85
CA GLN A 55 4.47 -15.77 -17.66
C GLN A 55 5.09 -15.09 -16.42
N ALA A 56 4.26 -14.77 -15.44
CA ALA A 56 4.66 -14.14 -14.17
C ALA A 56 5.47 -15.08 -13.23
N ASN A 57 6.21 -16.05 -13.77
CA ASN A 57 7.09 -16.94 -13.00
C ASN A 57 8.33 -16.16 -12.49
N LEU A 58 8.92 -16.61 -11.39
CA LEU A 58 10.19 -16.09 -10.87
C LEU A 58 11.21 -17.21 -10.69
N VAL A 59 12.39 -17.08 -11.30
CA VAL A 59 13.55 -17.93 -11.01
C VAL A 59 14.12 -17.48 -9.67
N MET A 60 14.01 -18.33 -8.65
CA MET A 60 14.51 -18.06 -7.30
C MET A 60 15.99 -18.42 -7.15
N GLY A 61 16.45 -19.46 -7.86
CA GLY A 61 17.85 -19.90 -7.79
C GLY A 61 18.08 -21.37 -8.12
N LEU A 62 19.22 -21.89 -7.67
CA LEU A 62 19.56 -23.32 -7.73
C LEU A 62 19.44 -23.95 -6.34
N ASN A 63 18.88 -25.15 -6.26
CA ASN A 63 18.90 -25.94 -5.04
C ASN A 63 20.31 -26.53 -4.84
N SER A 64 21.01 -26.06 -3.81
CA SER A 64 22.38 -26.44 -3.44
C SER A 64 22.58 -27.94 -3.21
N LYS A 65 21.51 -28.69 -2.93
CA LYS A 65 21.56 -30.15 -2.71
C LYS A 65 21.32 -30.98 -3.98
N THR A 66 20.52 -30.50 -4.94
CA THR A 66 20.13 -31.26 -6.14
C THR A 66 20.72 -30.70 -7.44
N GLY A 67 21.13 -29.43 -7.45
CA GLY A 67 21.59 -28.71 -8.64
C GLY A 67 20.47 -28.23 -9.56
N GLU A 68 19.21 -28.36 -9.15
CA GLU A 68 18.03 -28.03 -9.96
C GLU A 68 17.60 -26.56 -9.80
N GLN A 69 16.99 -26.02 -10.84
CA GLN A 69 16.41 -24.68 -10.83
C GLN A 69 15.13 -24.66 -9.98
N VAL A 70 15.07 -23.71 -9.05
CA VAL A 70 13.90 -23.45 -8.20
C VAL A 70 13.18 -22.27 -8.80
N ILE A 71 11.99 -22.52 -9.34
CA ILE A 71 11.10 -21.52 -9.92
C ILE A 71 9.88 -21.41 -9.02
N LEU A 72 9.39 -20.19 -8.83
CA LEU A 72 8.12 -19.90 -8.18
C LEU A 72 7.14 -19.48 -9.27
N HIS A 73 6.28 -20.41 -9.69
CA HIS A 73 5.35 -20.22 -10.80
C HIS A 73 4.26 -19.19 -10.46
N ALA A 74 3.63 -18.58 -11.47
CA ALA A 74 2.63 -17.52 -11.30
C ALA A 74 1.57 -17.86 -10.23
N ASN A 75 0.98 -19.04 -10.30
CA ASN A 75 -0.01 -19.52 -9.31
C ASN A 75 0.58 -19.63 -7.89
N GLU A 76 1.84 -20.07 -7.75
CA GLU A 76 2.52 -20.27 -6.46
C GLU A 76 2.89 -18.95 -5.80
N ARG A 77 3.21 -17.92 -6.61
CA ARG A 77 3.43 -16.55 -6.13
C ARG A 77 2.19 -15.97 -5.43
N THR A 78 0.98 -16.37 -5.87
CA THR A 78 -0.27 -15.94 -5.25
C THR A 78 -0.49 -16.47 -3.82
N TYR A 79 0.37 -17.39 -3.34
CA TYR A 79 0.35 -17.84 -1.95
C TYR A 79 1.18 -16.99 -0.98
N HIS A 80 1.82 -15.92 -1.48
CA HIS A 80 2.67 -14.98 -0.74
C HIS A 80 3.93 -15.62 -0.13
N THR A 81 4.93 -14.78 0.16
CA THR A 81 6.27 -15.21 0.58
C THR A 81 6.74 -14.44 1.80
N ILE A 82 7.12 -15.16 2.87
CA ILE A 82 7.76 -14.60 4.06
C ILE A 82 9.26 -14.90 4.06
N ILE A 83 10.09 -13.88 4.31
CA ILE A 83 11.55 -13.96 4.29
C ILE A 83 12.12 -13.49 5.62
N PHE A 84 12.80 -14.38 6.36
CA PHE A 84 13.43 -14.07 7.65
C PHE A 84 14.94 -13.91 7.54
N GLY A 85 15.52 -12.93 8.24
CA GLY A 85 16.97 -12.80 8.38
C GLY A 85 17.42 -11.48 8.98
N LEU A 86 18.49 -11.51 9.77
CA LEU A 86 19.05 -10.33 10.44
C LEU A 86 19.53 -9.25 9.46
N ILE A 87 19.82 -8.06 10.01
CA ILE A 87 20.44 -6.95 9.24
C ILE A 87 21.80 -7.44 8.67
N GLY A 88 22.05 -7.17 7.39
CA GLY A 88 23.30 -7.55 6.72
C GLY A 88 23.37 -9.00 6.19
N THR A 89 22.35 -9.84 6.41
CA THR A 89 22.31 -11.22 5.86
C THR A 89 22.15 -11.31 4.34
N GLY A 90 21.62 -10.25 3.71
CA GLY A 90 21.49 -10.14 2.25
C GLY A 90 20.06 -10.07 1.71
N LYS A 91 19.02 -10.35 2.51
CA LYS A 91 17.57 -10.38 2.13
C LYS A 91 17.21 -9.61 0.85
N SER A 92 17.40 -8.29 0.87
CA SER A 92 17.06 -7.37 -0.21
C SER A 92 17.90 -7.60 -1.47
N ALA A 93 19.23 -7.71 -1.34
CA ALA A 93 20.14 -7.95 -2.46
C ALA A 93 20.09 -9.38 -3.04
N THR A 94 19.60 -10.34 -2.25
CA THR A 94 19.68 -11.78 -2.52
C THR A 94 18.34 -12.38 -2.96
N ILE A 95 17.20 -11.79 -2.57
CA ILE A 95 15.86 -12.22 -3.05
C ILE A 95 15.08 -11.04 -3.66
N LEU A 96 14.84 -9.96 -2.93
CA LEU A 96 13.88 -8.93 -3.35
C LEU A 96 14.31 -8.20 -4.65
N ILE A 97 15.58 -7.81 -4.75
CA ILE A 97 16.14 -7.17 -5.95
C ILE A 97 16.16 -8.16 -7.14
N PRO A 98 16.70 -9.39 -7.02
CA PRO A 98 16.54 -10.45 -8.03
C PRO A 98 15.11 -10.67 -8.55
N ALA A 99 14.11 -10.67 -7.66
CA ALA A 99 12.71 -10.87 -8.03
C ALA A 99 12.12 -9.65 -8.75
N MET A 100 12.35 -8.44 -8.24
CA MET A 100 11.93 -7.19 -8.90
C MET A 100 12.55 -7.05 -10.29
N LEU A 101 13.85 -7.34 -10.47
CA LEU A 101 14.50 -7.25 -11.78
C LEU A 101 13.90 -8.22 -12.81
N GLN A 102 13.43 -9.40 -12.38
CA GLN A 102 12.71 -10.34 -13.24
C GLN A 102 11.32 -9.84 -13.60
N ASP A 103 10.55 -9.33 -12.63
CA ASP A 103 9.24 -8.71 -12.90
C ASP A 103 9.36 -7.50 -13.84
N MET A 104 10.41 -6.68 -13.69
CA MET A 104 10.69 -5.54 -14.58
C MET A 104 11.04 -5.98 -16.01
N GLU A 105 11.63 -7.17 -16.21
CA GLU A 105 11.80 -7.73 -17.56
C GLU A 105 10.47 -8.35 -18.06
N ASN A 106 9.69 -9.02 -17.19
CA ASN A 106 8.35 -9.54 -17.51
C ASN A 106 7.36 -8.43 -17.96
N MET A 107 7.43 -7.24 -17.38
CA MET A 107 6.68 -6.04 -17.82
C MET A 107 6.92 -5.69 -19.31
N LYS A 108 8.09 -6.04 -19.87
CA LYS A 108 8.37 -5.83 -21.31
C LYS A 108 7.55 -6.78 -22.18
N TYR A 109 7.35 -8.02 -21.74
CA TYR A 109 6.49 -8.99 -22.41
C TYR A 109 5.02 -8.58 -22.29
N TYR A 110 4.57 -8.02 -21.15
CA TYR A 110 3.23 -7.42 -21.03
C TYR A 110 2.99 -6.34 -22.09
N LEU A 111 3.91 -5.37 -22.24
CA LEU A 111 3.78 -4.30 -23.24
C LEU A 111 3.77 -4.84 -24.69
N LEU A 112 4.65 -5.81 -25.00
CA LEU A 112 4.71 -6.44 -26.32
C LEU A 112 3.44 -7.25 -26.63
N SER A 113 2.87 -7.95 -25.65
CA SER A 113 1.60 -8.66 -25.78
C SER A 113 0.41 -7.71 -25.92
N TYR A 114 0.39 -6.62 -25.15
CA TYR A 114 -0.64 -5.58 -25.28
C TYR A 114 -0.60 -4.93 -26.67
N ARG A 115 0.58 -4.58 -27.21
CA ARG A 115 0.70 -4.09 -28.59
C ARG A 115 0.16 -5.10 -29.62
N LYS A 116 0.42 -6.40 -29.46
CA LYS A 116 -0.14 -7.45 -30.33
C LYS A 116 -1.67 -7.56 -30.22
N TYR A 117 -2.24 -7.17 -29.09
CA TYR A 117 -3.69 -7.06 -28.93
C TYR A 117 -4.24 -5.78 -29.59
N LEU A 118 -3.63 -4.62 -29.34
CA LEU A 118 -3.99 -3.34 -29.99
C LEU A 118 -4.01 -3.45 -31.50
N MET A 119 -2.99 -4.07 -32.12
CA MET A 119 -2.96 -4.25 -33.58
C MET A 119 -4.15 -5.07 -34.11
N LYS A 120 -4.61 -6.10 -33.39
CA LYS A 120 -5.80 -6.88 -33.77
C LYS A 120 -7.10 -6.09 -33.59
N VAL A 121 -7.18 -5.27 -32.54
CA VAL A 121 -8.33 -4.39 -32.30
C VAL A 121 -8.42 -3.34 -33.41
N ASP A 122 -7.29 -2.74 -33.80
CA ASP A 122 -7.25 -1.76 -34.89
C ASP A 122 -7.53 -2.43 -36.26
N GLU A 123 -7.12 -3.69 -36.48
CA GLU A 123 -7.51 -4.52 -37.65
C GLU A 123 -9.03 -4.80 -37.69
N GLU A 124 -9.66 -5.22 -36.58
CA GLU A 124 -11.13 -5.44 -36.49
C GLU A 124 -11.90 -4.13 -36.80
N LEU A 125 -11.37 -2.99 -36.35
CA LEU A 125 -11.91 -1.65 -36.58
C LEU A 125 -11.64 -1.08 -38.00
N GLU A 126 -10.95 -1.83 -38.86
CA GLU A 126 -10.82 -1.55 -40.31
C GLU A 126 -11.68 -2.50 -41.16
N GLU A 127 -12.07 -3.67 -40.64
CA GLU A 127 -13.05 -4.57 -41.30
C GLU A 127 -14.51 -4.15 -41.06
N GLU A 128 -14.84 -3.57 -39.90
CA GLU A 128 -16.19 -3.06 -39.59
C GLU A 128 -16.50 -1.68 -40.21
N PHE A 129 -17.73 -1.48 -40.68
CA PHE A 129 -18.23 -0.20 -41.19
C PHE A 129 -18.99 0.59 -40.11
N PHE A 130 -18.51 1.77 -39.77
CA PHE A 130 -19.11 2.69 -38.79
C PHE A 130 -19.78 3.88 -39.50
N SER A 131 -20.92 4.35 -38.99
CA SER A 131 -21.60 5.54 -39.54
C SER A 131 -21.00 6.85 -39.01
N THR A 132 -20.38 6.82 -37.83
CA THR A 132 -19.70 7.97 -37.21
C THR A 132 -18.37 7.59 -36.55
N GLU A 133 -17.48 8.57 -36.39
CA GLU A 133 -16.24 8.40 -35.62
C GLU A 133 -16.52 8.08 -34.14
N PHE A 134 -17.64 8.56 -33.59
CA PHE A 134 -18.07 8.27 -32.22
C PHE A 134 -18.38 6.78 -32.02
N GLU A 135 -19.08 6.14 -32.96
CA GLU A 135 -19.34 4.70 -32.94
C GLU A 135 -18.03 3.90 -32.99
N ARG A 136 -17.10 4.26 -33.88
CA ARG A 136 -15.78 3.62 -33.98
C ARG A 136 -14.99 3.75 -32.67
N LYS A 137 -15.00 4.93 -32.03
CA LYS A 137 -14.37 5.16 -30.71
C LYS A 137 -15.09 4.44 -29.56
N LYS A 138 -16.40 4.22 -29.65
CA LYS A 138 -17.15 3.41 -28.67
C LYS A 138 -16.78 1.93 -28.79
N LYS A 139 -16.89 1.34 -29.99
CA LYS A 139 -16.47 -0.04 -30.30
C LYS A 139 -15.00 -0.27 -29.93
N ARG A 140 -14.09 0.67 -30.23
CA ARG A 140 -12.67 0.55 -29.83
C ARG A 140 -12.51 0.43 -28.31
N ARG A 141 -13.18 1.27 -27.52
CA ARG A 141 -13.14 1.17 -26.05
C ARG A 141 -13.75 -0.14 -25.54
N GLU A 142 -14.86 -0.59 -26.12
CA GLU A 142 -15.48 -1.88 -25.79
C GLU A 142 -14.55 -3.08 -26.08
N LEU A 143 -13.73 -3.01 -27.14
CA LEU A 143 -12.69 -4.00 -27.43
C LEU A 143 -11.49 -3.87 -26.47
N LEU A 144 -10.98 -2.67 -26.22
CA LEU A 144 -9.85 -2.45 -25.29
C LEU A 144 -10.17 -2.94 -23.87
N GLU A 145 -11.40 -2.75 -23.40
CA GLU A 145 -11.83 -3.25 -22.10
C GLU A 145 -11.90 -4.78 -22.04
N GLN A 146 -11.99 -5.51 -23.15
CA GLN A 146 -11.91 -6.97 -23.16
C GLN A 146 -10.52 -7.51 -22.79
N TRP A 147 -9.44 -6.75 -23.04
CA TRP A 147 -8.09 -7.11 -22.57
C TRP A 147 -8.06 -7.40 -21.06
N TYR A 148 -8.77 -6.58 -20.30
CA TYR A 148 -8.91 -6.71 -18.85
C TYR A 148 -10.09 -7.61 -18.47
N ASN A 149 -11.27 -7.42 -19.07
CA ASN A 149 -12.50 -8.11 -18.68
C ASN A 149 -12.54 -9.60 -19.09
N ASN A 150 -11.77 -10.01 -20.10
CA ASN A 150 -11.63 -11.42 -20.50
C ASN A 150 -10.35 -12.06 -19.95
N GLY A 151 -9.53 -11.33 -19.18
CA GLY A 151 -8.33 -11.86 -18.53
C GLY A 151 -7.17 -12.20 -19.48
N TYR A 152 -7.10 -11.59 -20.68
CA TYR A 152 -6.04 -11.88 -21.66
C TYR A 152 -4.61 -11.53 -21.18
N ALA A 153 -4.50 -10.76 -20.10
CA ALA A 153 -3.24 -10.44 -19.43
C ALA A 153 -3.02 -11.18 -18.10
N ALA A 154 -3.92 -12.08 -17.68
CA ALA A 154 -3.96 -12.59 -16.29
C ALA A 154 -2.67 -13.29 -15.85
N GLU A 155 -1.94 -13.95 -16.76
CA GLU A 155 -0.66 -14.62 -16.47
C GLU A 155 0.58 -13.71 -16.59
N LEU A 156 0.42 -12.44 -16.99
CA LEU A 156 1.52 -11.51 -17.28
C LEU A 156 1.78 -10.55 -16.10
N THR A 157 3.04 -10.26 -15.76
CA THR A 157 3.35 -9.16 -14.83
C THR A 157 3.17 -7.81 -15.53
N ASN A 158 2.28 -6.93 -15.03
CA ASN A 158 2.15 -5.54 -15.52
C ASN A 158 2.82 -4.49 -14.62
N GLY A 159 3.19 -4.82 -13.38
CA GLY A 159 3.84 -3.84 -12.51
C GLY A 159 4.40 -4.36 -11.19
N ILE A 160 5.06 -3.46 -10.47
CA ILE A 160 5.61 -3.69 -9.14
C ILE A 160 5.30 -2.52 -8.19
N TYR A 161 5.05 -2.84 -6.92
CA TYR A 161 5.12 -1.89 -5.81
C TYR A 161 6.22 -2.35 -4.84
N MET A 162 7.02 -1.42 -4.36
CA MET A 162 8.05 -1.67 -3.36
C MET A 162 8.10 -0.56 -2.33
N THR A 163 8.18 -0.94 -1.06
CA THR A 163 8.38 -0.01 0.07
C THR A 163 9.50 -0.49 0.98
N GLU A 164 10.36 0.43 1.40
CA GLU A 164 11.44 0.16 2.33
C GLU A 164 11.85 1.43 3.14
N PRO A 165 12.54 1.29 4.27
CA PRO A 165 12.89 2.44 5.13
C PRO A 165 14.32 2.97 5.02
N SER A 166 15.24 2.26 4.33
CA SER A 166 16.68 2.60 4.27
C SER A 166 17.07 3.49 3.08
N GLY A 167 16.28 3.46 2.00
CA GLY A 167 16.58 4.11 0.72
C GLY A 167 17.60 3.36 -0.16
N SER A 168 18.24 2.31 0.34
CA SER A 168 19.32 1.58 -0.36
C SER A 168 18.82 0.62 -1.45
N MET A 169 17.70 -0.07 -1.23
CA MET A 169 17.03 -0.90 -2.23
C MET A 169 16.25 -0.02 -3.23
N TYR A 170 15.59 1.02 -2.75
CA TYR A 170 14.91 2.04 -3.53
C TYR A 170 15.85 2.70 -4.56
N GLY A 171 16.97 3.28 -4.12
CA GLY A 171 17.95 3.90 -5.01
C GLY A 171 18.58 2.89 -6.00
N THR A 172 18.67 1.61 -5.62
CA THR A 172 19.14 0.54 -6.49
C THR A 172 18.12 0.21 -7.58
N ILE A 173 16.84 0.01 -7.24
CA ILE A 173 15.78 -0.34 -8.20
C ILE A 173 15.45 0.84 -9.14
N VAL A 174 15.41 2.08 -8.64
CA VAL A 174 15.27 3.28 -9.49
C VAL A 174 16.39 3.34 -10.53
N LYS A 175 17.65 3.15 -10.11
CA LYS A 175 18.81 3.09 -11.01
C LYS A 175 18.69 1.94 -12.04
N TYR A 176 18.16 0.78 -11.66
CA TYR A 176 17.94 -0.33 -12.59
C TYR A 176 16.78 -0.11 -13.55
N ALA A 177 15.70 0.56 -13.14
CA ALA A 177 14.58 0.89 -14.02
C ALA A 177 15.05 1.77 -15.20
N HIS A 178 15.78 2.85 -14.91
CA HIS A 178 16.37 3.69 -15.94
C HIS A 178 17.40 2.95 -16.81
N LYS A 179 18.25 2.07 -16.22
CA LYS A 179 19.18 1.20 -17.01
C LYS A 179 18.46 0.21 -17.92
N MET A 180 17.33 -0.33 -17.49
CA MET A 180 16.44 -1.18 -18.30
C MET A 180 15.68 -0.41 -19.40
N GLY A 181 15.88 0.91 -19.48
CA GLY A 181 15.29 1.79 -20.49
C GLY A 181 13.90 2.33 -20.12
N PHE A 182 13.37 2.01 -18.94
CA PHE A 182 12.03 2.44 -18.53
C PHE A 182 11.95 3.96 -18.33
N PRO A 183 10.90 4.61 -18.83
CA PRO A 183 10.72 6.06 -18.70
C PRO A 183 10.04 6.44 -17.39
N ASP A 184 10.31 7.66 -16.94
CA ASP A 184 9.84 8.24 -15.68
C ASP A 184 8.29 8.26 -15.55
N GLU A 185 7.58 8.25 -16.67
CA GLU A 185 6.12 8.09 -16.70
C GLU A 185 5.66 6.74 -16.14
N MET A 186 6.43 5.66 -16.35
CA MET A 186 6.16 4.34 -15.76
C MET A 186 6.70 4.22 -14.32
N ILE A 187 7.63 5.08 -13.90
CA ILE A 187 8.31 4.99 -12.60
C ILE A 187 7.74 6.05 -11.65
N TRP A 188 6.94 5.65 -10.66
CA TRP A 188 6.42 6.54 -9.62
C TRP A 188 7.30 6.43 -8.37
N THR A 189 8.06 7.47 -8.09
CA THR A 189 8.90 7.58 -6.90
C THR A 189 8.18 8.34 -5.78
N LEU A 190 8.18 7.76 -4.57
CA LEU A 190 7.73 8.40 -3.34
C LEU A 190 8.90 8.40 -2.32
N ASP A 191 9.52 9.55 -2.12
CA ASP A 191 10.58 9.77 -1.13
C ASP A 191 10.38 11.13 -0.44
N PRO A 192 9.93 11.18 0.82
CA PRO A 192 9.67 12.42 1.54
C PRO A 192 10.88 13.37 1.62
N THR A 193 12.10 12.87 1.47
CA THR A 193 13.34 13.67 1.52
C THR A 193 13.65 14.40 0.21
N ASN A 194 13.07 13.95 -0.90
CA ASN A 194 13.26 14.56 -2.22
C ASN A 194 12.21 15.67 -2.44
N PRO A 195 12.60 16.94 -2.62
CA PRO A 195 11.63 18.01 -2.88
C PRO A 195 10.78 17.82 -4.13
N GLY A 196 11.29 17.08 -5.13
CA GLY A 196 10.60 16.72 -6.37
C GLY A 196 10.03 15.30 -6.40
N THR A 197 9.80 14.68 -5.23
CA THR A 197 9.06 13.41 -5.14
C THR A 197 7.66 13.53 -5.72
N GLY A 198 7.11 12.39 -6.19
CA GLY A 198 5.67 12.26 -6.34
C GLY A 198 4.96 12.31 -4.98
N ALA A 199 3.65 12.55 -5.03
CA ALA A 199 2.72 12.54 -3.91
C ALA A 199 1.59 11.53 -4.17
N ILE A 200 0.93 11.08 -3.11
CA ILE A 200 -0.12 10.06 -3.09
C ILE A 200 -1.23 10.47 -2.10
N ASN A 201 -2.45 10.62 -2.61
CA ASN A 201 -3.61 11.05 -1.85
C ASN A 201 -4.40 9.85 -1.32
N ILE A 202 -4.60 9.78 0.00
CA ILE A 202 -5.43 8.72 0.64
C ILE A 202 -6.92 8.84 0.28
N LEU A 203 -7.37 9.98 -0.24
CA LEU A 203 -8.76 10.20 -0.63
C LEU A 203 -9.09 9.75 -2.07
N ASP A 204 -8.12 9.18 -2.81
CA ASP A 204 -8.32 8.68 -4.17
C ASP A 204 -8.98 7.28 -4.21
N GLY A 205 -10.02 7.14 -5.04
CA GLY A 205 -10.82 5.92 -5.18
C GLY A 205 -12.27 6.10 -4.70
N ASP A 206 -12.97 5.00 -4.40
CA ASP A 206 -14.36 5.06 -3.92
C ASP A 206 -14.49 5.69 -2.52
N THR A 207 -15.57 6.43 -2.30
CA THR A 207 -15.89 7.10 -1.03
C THR A 207 -16.02 6.10 0.14
N THR A 208 -16.57 4.90 -0.08
CA THR A 208 -16.75 3.88 0.98
C THR A 208 -15.43 3.29 1.44
N GLN A 209 -14.53 2.96 0.51
CA GLN A 209 -13.20 2.44 0.83
C GLN A 209 -12.34 3.51 1.50
N VAL A 210 -12.35 4.74 0.97
CA VAL A 210 -11.60 5.88 1.51
C VAL A 210 -12.01 6.18 2.95
N LYS A 211 -13.31 6.16 3.26
CA LYS A 211 -13.83 6.26 4.63
C LYS A 211 -13.19 5.23 5.58
N GLY A 212 -13.22 3.95 5.19
CA GLY A 212 -12.61 2.87 5.96
C GLY A 212 -11.11 3.08 6.18
N ALA A 213 -10.37 3.36 5.10
CA ALA A 213 -8.92 3.58 5.14
C ALA A 213 -8.53 4.75 6.06
N VAL A 214 -9.19 5.90 5.92
CA VAL A 214 -8.89 7.10 6.71
C VAL A 214 -9.28 6.90 8.19
N ARG A 215 -10.40 6.23 8.48
CA ARG A 215 -10.78 5.88 9.87
C ARG A 215 -9.79 4.91 10.52
N ASP A 216 -9.34 3.88 9.80
CA ASP A 216 -8.29 2.98 10.29
C ASP A 216 -6.97 3.71 10.53
N LEU A 217 -6.62 4.66 9.67
CA LEU A 217 -5.41 5.47 9.82
C LEU A 217 -5.45 6.33 11.09
N PHE A 218 -6.50 7.14 11.27
CA PHE A 218 -6.61 8.00 12.45
C PHE A 218 -6.70 7.19 13.75
N LYS A 219 -7.47 6.10 13.76
CA LYS A 219 -7.54 5.18 14.92
C LYS A 219 -6.18 4.62 15.33
N ARG A 220 -5.28 4.34 14.36
CA ARG A 220 -3.92 3.84 14.61
C ARG A 220 -2.96 4.90 15.16
N PHE A 221 -3.22 6.18 14.92
CA PHE A 221 -2.37 7.28 15.40
C PHE A 221 -2.92 7.94 16.68
N SER A 222 -4.25 8.00 16.87
CA SER A 222 -4.88 8.49 18.10
C SER A 222 -4.62 7.60 19.32
N ASP A 223 -4.41 6.29 19.12
CA ASP A 223 -4.18 5.34 20.22
C ASP A 223 -3.12 4.27 19.88
N PRO A 224 -1.83 4.57 20.09
CA PRO A 224 -0.74 3.60 19.92
C PRO A 224 -0.69 2.50 21.01
N THR A 225 -1.64 2.46 21.95
CA THR A 225 -1.61 1.55 23.12
C THR A 225 -2.85 0.65 23.28
N GLY A 226 -3.95 0.93 22.56
CA GLY A 226 -5.22 0.22 22.69
C GLY A 226 -6.00 0.56 23.97
N THR A 227 -5.79 1.75 24.55
CA THR A 227 -6.41 2.19 25.83
C THR A 227 -7.40 3.36 25.70
N GLY A 228 -7.61 3.90 24.50
CA GLY A 228 -8.57 4.98 24.23
C GLY A 228 -10.01 4.56 24.46
N SER A 229 -10.83 5.44 25.06
CA SER A 229 -12.24 5.13 25.31
C SER A 229 -13.04 5.10 24.00
N SER A 230 -13.64 3.95 23.71
CA SER A 230 -14.32 3.63 22.44
C SER A 230 -15.43 4.61 22.03
N PHE A 231 -15.96 5.41 22.96
CA PHE A 231 -16.94 6.45 22.69
C PHE A 231 -16.39 7.56 21.77
N PHE A 232 -15.18 8.07 22.02
CA PHE A 232 -14.61 9.14 21.21
C PHE A 232 -14.21 8.65 19.82
N LEU A 233 -13.58 7.48 19.72
CA LEU A 233 -13.23 6.85 18.43
C LEU A 233 -14.46 6.62 17.52
N ASN A 234 -15.64 6.40 18.09
CA ASN A 234 -16.88 6.31 17.32
C ASN A 234 -17.36 7.67 16.79
N GLN A 235 -17.21 8.76 17.56
CA GLN A 235 -17.57 10.11 17.12
C GLN A 235 -16.56 10.70 16.13
N GLU A 236 -15.26 10.55 16.38
CA GLU A 236 -14.19 10.89 15.43
C GLU A 236 -14.39 10.16 14.10
N GLY A 237 -14.78 8.89 14.14
CA GLY A 237 -15.12 8.11 12.96
C GLY A 237 -16.35 8.61 12.20
N GLN A 238 -17.42 9.01 12.90
CA GLN A 238 -18.61 9.59 12.27
C GLN A 238 -18.33 10.96 11.63
N LEU A 239 -17.57 11.83 12.31
CA LEU A 239 -17.14 13.10 11.73
C LEU A 239 -16.25 12.87 10.50
N THR A 240 -15.31 11.93 10.59
CA THR A 240 -14.44 11.55 9.47
C THR A 240 -15.27 11.13 8.24
N ASP A 241 -16.28 10.28 8.41
CA ASP A 241 -17.14 9.85 7.31
C ASP A 241 -17.94 11.02 6.70
N ASN A 242 -18.49 11.90 7.52
CA ASN A 242 -19.31 13.01 7.04
C ASN A 242 -18.46 14.09 6.35
N ILE A 243 -17.27 14.43 6.88
CA ILE A 243 -16.30 15.31 6.18
C ILE A 243 -15.93 14.70 4.83
N ILE A 244 -15.50 13.43 4.78
CA ILE A 244 -15.10 12.76 3.53
C ILE A 244 -16.24 12.74 2.50
N THR A 245 -17.49 12.57 2.94
CA THR A 245 -18.66 12.62 2.05
C THR A 245 -18.80 14.01 1.43
N VAL A 246 -18.81 15.07 2.26
CA VAL A 246 -19.00 16.44 1.81
C VAL A 246 -17.87 16.88 0.88
N ILE A 247 -16.60 16.72 1.25
CA ILE A 247 -15.48 17.18 0.42
C ILE A 247 -15.40 16.43 -0.92
N LYS A 248 -15.73 15.13 -0.97
CA LYS A 248 -15.67 14.35 -2.23
C LYS A 248 -16.83 14.65 -3.17
N GLU A 249 -18.03 14.88 -2.64
CA GLU A 249 -19.19 15.26 -3.43
C GLU A 249 -19.09 16.71 -3.91
N VAL A 250 -18.64 17.64 -3.06
CA VAL A 250 -18.42 19.04 -3.45
C VAL A 250 -17.31 19.15 -4.50
N ALA A 251 -16.24 18.35 -4.41
CA ALA A 251 -15.16 18.35 -5.39
C ALA A 251 -15.58 17.93 -6.82
N LEU A 252 -16.79 17.36 -7.00
CA LEU A 252 -17.37 17.09 -8.33
C LEU A 252 -17.71 18.38 -9.10
N ILE A 253 -17.64 19.55 -8.47
CA ILE A 253 -17.88 20.87 -9.09
C ILE A 253 -16.54 21.64 -9.15
N PRO A 254 -15.76 21.57 -10.25
CA PRO A 254 -14.41 22.15 -10.30
C PRO A 254 -14.40 23.68 -10.13
N ASP A 255 -15.42 24.35 -10.65
CA ASP A 255 -15.50 25.81 -10.74
C ASP A 255 -15.98 26.48 -9.44
N ALA A 256 -16.48 25.70 -8.47
CA ALA A 256 -16.92 26.25 -7.18
C ALA A 256 -15.74 26.96 -6.47
N PRO A 257 -15.90 28.18 -5.91
CA PRO A 257 -14.78 29.00 -5.45
C PRO A 257 -13.84 28.29 -4.46
N ILE A 258 -14.40 27.47 -3.56
CA ILE A 258 -13.66 26.67 -2.57
C ILE A 258 -12.83 25.52 -3.18
N ASN A 259 -13.16 25.06 -4.39
CA ASN A 259 -12.49 23.97 -5.10
C ASN A 259 -11.42 24.44 -6.10
N TYR A 260 -11.24 25.75 -6.30
CA TYR A 260 -10.31 26.33 -7.29
C TYR A 260 -8.88 25.77 -7.20
N MET A 261 -8.43 25.41 -5.99
CA MET A 261 -7.10 24.83 -5.75
C MET A 261 -7.00 23.35 -6.15
N LEU A 262 -8.11 22.61 -6.20
CA LEU A 262 -8.19 21.20 -6.64
C LEU A 262 -8.07 21.04 -8.15
N LYS A 263 -8.66 21.98 -8.91
CA LYS A 263 -8.68 21.98 -10.39
C LYS A 263 -9.28 20.71 -11.01
N GLY A 264 -10.45 20.29 -10.51
CA GLY A 264 -11.12 19.06 -10.97
C GLY A 264 -10.35 17.79 -10.59
N LYS A 265 -9.91 17.70 -9.33
CA LYS A 265 -9.25 16.52 -8.76
C LYS A 265 -9.83 16.20 -7.39
N SER A 266 -9.56 14.99 -6.91
CA SER A 266 -9.98 14.54 -5.58
C SER A 266 -9.55 15.54 -4.49
N PRO A 267 -10.36 15.77 -3.44
CA PRO A 267 -9.91 16.53 -2.28
C PRO A 267 -8.74 15.80 -1.61
N THR A 268 -7.91 16.51 -0.86
CA THR A 268 -6.74 15.97 -0.16
C THR A 268 -6.91 16.05 1.36
N LEU A 269 -5.89 15.62 2.11
CA LEU A 269 -5.82 15.87 3.55
C LEU A 269 -5.77 17.38 3.92
N THR A 270 -5.49 18.28 2.97
CA THR A 270 -5.63 19.74 3.17
C THR A 270 -7.09 20.13 3.34
N GLU A 271 -7.96 19.72 2.43
CA GLU A 271 -9.39 20.07 2.45
C GLU A 271 -10.10 19.40 3.65
N PHE A 272 -9.73 18.14 3.96
CA PHE A 272 -10.14 17.48 5.20
C PHE A 272 -9.69 18.26 6.44
N SER A 273 -8.43 18.72 6.48
CA SER A 273 -7.90 19.51 7.59
C SER A 273 -8.54 20.89 7.72
N ASN A 274 -9.03 21.49 6.62
CA ASN A 274 -9.72 22.77 6.66
C ASN A 274 -11.09 22.63 7.31
N MET A 275 -11.92 21.68 6.85
CA MET A 275 -13.21 21.35 7.50
C MET A 275 -13.05 20.89 8.95
N LEU A 276 -11.97 20.18 9.30
CA LEU A 276 -11.74 19.74 10.68
C LEU A 276 -11.36 20.88 11.64
N ARG A 277 -10.74 21.97 11.15
CA ARG A 277 -10.16 23.03 11.98
C ARG A 277 -10.96 24.34 12.01
N SER A 278 -11.89 24.60 11.08
CA SER A 278 -12.55 25.90 10.94
C SER A 278 -14.04 25.79 10.62
N SER A 279 -14.87 26.47 11.43
CA SER A 279 -16.31 26.60 11.20
C SER A 279 -16.63 27.24 9.84
N ASP A 280 -15.92 28.32 9.49
CA ASP A 280 -16.06 29.05 8.22
C ASP A 280 -15.91 28.11 7.00
N TRP A 281 -14.97 27.16 7.07
CA TRP A 281 -14.79 26.15 6.04
C TRP A 281 -15.92 25.11 6.04
N ILE A 282 -16.44 24.69 7.20
CA ILE A 282 -17.62 23.83 7.26
C ILE A 282 -18.83 24.54 6.63
N GLU A 283 -19.10 25.79 7.00
CA GLU A 283 -20.20 26.59 6.43
C GLU A 283 -20.08 26.71 4.89
N ALA A 284 -18.89 27.05 4.38
CA ALA A 284 -18.65 27.18 2.94
C ALA A 284 -18.83 25.86 2.18
N TYR A 285 -18.31 24.74 2.71
CA TYR A 285 -18.51 23.41 2.10
C TYR A 285 -19.97 22.97 2.15
N ILE A 286 -20.68 23.24 3.25
CA ILE A 286 -22.09 22.85 3.41
C ILE A 286 -23.01 23.68 2.50
N ALA A 287 -22.73 24.97 2.28
CA ALA A 287 -23.48 25.81 1.34
C ALA A 287 -23.44 25.27 -0.11
N VAL A 288 -22.26 24.83 -0.59
CA VAL A 288 -22.14 24.19 -1.92
C VAL A 288 -22.79 22.80 -1.92
N PHE A 289 -22.62 22.02 -0.85
CA PHE A 289 -23.22 20.68 -0.72
C PHE A 289 -24.75 20.73 -0.70
N GLU A 290 -25.37 21.77 -0.14
CA GLU A 290 -26.83 21.98 -0.18
C GLU A 290 -27.35 22.08 -1.62
N GLN A 291 -26.68 22.84 -2.50
CA GLN A 291 -27.14 22.98 -3.89
C GLN A 291 -26.94 21.71 -4.71
N LEU A 292 -25.84 20.98 -4.47
CA LEU A 292 -25.64 19.64 -5.03
C LEU A 292 -26.73 18.65 -4.56
N LEU A 293 -27.13 18.74 -3.29
CA LEU A 293 -28.21 17.92 -2.71
C LEU A 293 -29.59 18.31 -3.28
N ASN A 294 -29.85 19.59 -3.50
CA ASN A 294 -31.06 20.10 -4.16
C ASN A 294 -31.15 19.60 -5.62
N ARG A 295 -30.06 19.71 -6.39
CA ARG A 295 -29.95 19.10 -7.73
C ARG A 295 -30.23 17.59 -7.70
N LYS A 296 -29.62 16.84 -6.77
CA LYS A 296 -29.82 15.38 -6.68
C LYS A 296 -31.27 15.03 -6.31
N LYS A 297 -31.94 15.78 -5.42
CA LYS A 297 -33.39 15.64 -5.14
C LYS A 297 -34.23 15.88 -6.39
N ARG A 298 -33.98 16.99 -7.11
CA ARG A 298 -34.67 17.39 -8.34
C ARG A 298 -34.58 16.31 -9.43
N LEU A 299 -33.40 15.73 -9.63
CA LEU A 299 -33.21 14.61 -10.57
C LEU A 299 -33.87 13.31 -10.09
N PHE A 300 -33.75 12.98 -8.80
CA PHE A 300 -34.37 11.78 -8.23
C PHE A 300 -35.91 11.83 -8.29
N GLU A 301 -36.52 13.00 -8.16
CA GLU A 301 -37.94 13.22 -8.39
C GLU A 301 -38.40 12.88 -9.82
N GLU A 302 -37.55 13.09 -10.83
CA GLU A 302 -37.84 12.64 -12.18
C GLU A 302 -37.68 11.12 -12.32
N THR A 303 -36.65 10.53 -11.70
CA THR A 303 -36.48 9.06 -11.70
C THR A 303 -37.64 8.37 -11.01
N LEU A 304 -38.11 8.89 -9.87
CA LEU A 304 -39.30 8.40 -9.16
C LEU A 304 -40.53 8.35 -10.09
N LYS A 305 -40.85 9.46 -10.76
CA LYS A 305 -41.99 9.54 -11.70
C LYS A 305 -41.87 8.56 -12.87
N LYS A 306 -40.64 8.36 -13.39
CA LYS A 306 -40.34 7.37 -14.45
C LYS A 306 -40.46 5.92 -13.93
N HIS A 307 -40.04 5.66 -12.69
CA HIS A 307 -40.11 4.37 -12.04
C HIS A 307 -41.55 3.97 -11.68
N GLU A 308 -42.34 4.88 -11.10
CA GLU A 308 -43.76 4.68 -10.80
C GLU A 308 -44.54 4.32 -12.07
N ALA A 309 -44.35 5.07 -13.17
CA ALA A 309 -45.01 4.79 -14.46
C ALA A 309 -44.56 3.46 -15.09
N PHE A 310 -43.31 3.05 -14.91
CA PHE A 310 -42.82 1.73 -15.34
C PHE A 310 -43.47 0.60 -14.53
N LEU A 311 -43.58 0.76 -13.21
CA LEU A 311 -44.24 -0.22 -12.35
C LEU A 311 -45.74 -0.34 -12.65
N GLU A 312 -46.42 0.77 -12.89
CA GLU A 312 -47.83 0.79 -13.29
C GLU A 312 -48.02 0.03 -14.62
N HIS A 313 -47.19 0.30 -15.63
CA HIS A 313 -47.27 -0.37 -16.93
C HIS A 313 -46.99 -1.89 -16.87
N GLU A 314 -45.94 -2.33 -16.17
CA GLU A 314 -45.67 -3.77 -16.02
C GLU A 314 -46.72 -4.46 -15.13
N LYS A 315 -47.36 -3.73 -14.19
CA LYS A 315 -48.50 -4.23 -13.41
C LYS A 315 -49.74 -4.42 -14.26
N GLU A 316 -50.13 -3.43 -15.09
CA GLU A 316 -51.24 -3.56 -16.04
C GLU A 316 -51.05 -4.79 -16.94
N LYS A 317 -49.87 -4.90 -17.56
CA LYS A 317 -49.46 -6.02 -18.41
C LYS A 317 -49.57 -7.38 -17.70
N TRP A 318 -49.06 -7.51 -16.48
CA TRP A 318 -49.18 -8.73 -15.68
C TRP A 318 -50.64 -9.06 -15.32
N LEU A 319 -51.48 -8.05 -15.12
CA LEU A 319 -52.93 -8.22 -14.93
C LEU A 319 -53.65 -8.62 -16.23
N GLU A 320 -53.08 -8.41 -17.41
CA GLU A 320 -53.63 -8.92 -18.68
C GLU A 320 -53.26 -10.37 -18.97
N GLU A 321 -52.15 -10.88 -18.42
CA GLU A 321 -51.67 -12.25 -18.67
C GLU A 321 -52.59 -13.37 -18.15
N SER A 322 -53.34 -13.14 -17.06
CA SER A 322 -54.35 -14.11 -16.60
C SER A 322 -55.46 -13.55 -15.72
N GLU A 323 -56.62 -14.21 -15.73
CA GLU A 323 -57.74 -13.92 -14.83
C GLU A 323 -57.39 -14.16 -13.36
N TYR A 324 -56.51 -15.15 -13.08
CA TYR A 324 -55.97 -15.40 -11.74
C TYR A 324 -55.17 -14.20 -11.21
N ASN A 325 -54.34 -13.57 -12.04
CA ASN A 325 -53.56 -12.38 -11.67
C ASN A 325 -54.51 -11.21 -11.30
N ARG A 326 -55.63 -11.05 -12.01
CA ARG A 326 -56.66 -10.02 -11.70
C ARG A 326 -57.34 -10.25 -10.36
N GLU A 327 -57.69 -11.48 -10.03
CA GLU A 327 -58.25 -11.80 -8.71
C GLU A 327 -57.24 -11.66 -7.56
N HIS A 328 -55.94 -11.68 -7.87
CA HIS A 328 -54.83 -11.69 -6.92
C HIS A 328 -53.83 -10.55 -7.12
N GLU A 329 -54.30 -9.35 -7.49
CA GLU A 329 -53.47 -8.16 -7.79
C GLU A 329 -52.38 -7.89 -6.74
N GLN A 330 -52.71 -8.08 -5.46
CA GLN A 330 -51.80 -7.88 -4.32
C GLN A 330 -50.56 -8.78 -4.35
N LEU A 331 -50.55 -9.86 -5.14
CA LEU A 331 -49.37 -10.69 -5.34
C LEU A 331 -48.31 -10.01 -6.21
N PHE A 332 -48.67 -9.10 -7.12
CA PHE A 332 -47.69 -8.26 -7.83
C PHE A 332 -46.94 -7.36 -6.86
N ASP A 333 -47.61 -6.88 -5.81
CA ASP A 333 -46.98 -6.00 -4.81
C ASP A 333 -46.17 -6.77 -3.75
N THR A 334 -46.22 -8.11 -3.75
CA THR A 334 -45.68 -8.93 -2.63
C THR A 334 -44.82 -10.14 -3.01
N ILE A 335 -45.17 -10.93 -4.05
CA ILE A 335 -44.59 -12.29 -4.28
C ILE A 335 -44.32 -12.63 -5.77
N LEU A 336 -45.13 -12.15 -6.71
CA LEU A 336 -45.13 -12.60 -8.12
C LEU A 336 -44.69 -11.52 -9.13
N ARG A 337 -43.66 -10.73 -8.78
CA ARG A 337 -43.05 -9.77 -9.72
C ARG A 337 -42.15 -10.48 -10.73
N PRO A 338 -42.20 -10.14 -12.03
CA PRO A 338 -41.21 -10.60 -12.99
C PRO A 338 -39.81 -10.04 -12.69
N GLU A 339 -38.78 -10.61 -13.32
CA GLU A 339 -37.37 -10.39 -12.99
C GLU A 339 -36.91 -8.95 -13.28
N ASN A 340 -37.31 -8.40 -14.43
CA ASN A 340 -37.11 -7.00 -14.81
C ASN A 340 -37.67 -5.99 -13.80
N VAL A 341 -38.79 -6.32 -13.14
CA VAL A 341 -39.41 -5.47 -12.11
C VAL A 341 -38.62 -5.54 -10.80
N HIS A 342 -38.05 -6.69 -10.45
CA HIS A 342 -37.12 -6.78 -9.31
C HIS A 342 -35.84 -5.96 -9.54
N GLU A 343 -35.22 -6.08 -10.72
CA GLU A 343 -34.02 -5.32 -11.07
C GLU A 343 -34.25 -3.80 -11.01
N ALA A 344 -35.34 -3.32 -11.61
CA ALA A 344 -35.71 -1.90 -11.59
C ALA A 344 -35.97 -1.38 -10.17
N ILE A 345 -36.65 -2.16 -9.32
CA ILE A 345 -36.92 -1.78 -7.91
C ILE A 345 -35.63 -1.77 -7.09
N ASN A 346 -34.71 -2.70 -7.31
CA ASN A 346 -33.42 -2.71 -6.62
C ASN A 346 -32.59 -1.47 -7.00
N ALA A 347 -32.45 -1.19 -8.30
CA ALA A 347 -31.73 -0.02 -8.79
C ALA A 347 -32.32 1.31 -8.24
N PHE A 348 -33.66 1.43 -8.22
CA PHE A 348 -34.33 2.60 -7.66
C PHE A 348 -34.13 2.74 -6.14
N ASN A 349 -34.17 1.64 -5.39
CA ASN A 349 -33.85 1.65 -3.96
C ASN A 349 -32.38 2.06 -3.73
N ASP A 350 -31.43 1.61 -4.55
CA ASP A 350 -30.02 2.01 -4.42
C ASP A 350 -29.80 3.49 -4.71
N GLU A 351 -30.51 4.09 -5.67
CA GLU A 351 -30.51 5.56 -5.85
C GLU A 351 -31.11 6.29 -4.64
N ARG A 352 -32.25 5.81 -4.10
CA ARG A 352 -32.86 6.41 -2.91
C ARG A 352 -31.92 6.32 -1.70
N ASN A 353 -31.32 5.16 -1.47
CA ASN A 353 -30.37 4.92 -0.38
C ASN A 353 -29.14 5.83 -0.50
N LYS A 354 -28.62 6.08 -1.71
CA LYS A 354 -27.54 7.07 -1.94
C LYS A 354 -27.98 8.48 -1.54
N LEU A 355 -29.19 8.91 -1.95
CA LEU A 355 -29.73 10.23 -1.60
C LEU A 355 -29.97 10.39 -0.08
N GLU A 356 -30.53 9.36 0.57
CA GLU A 356 -30.74 9.32 2.03
C GLU A 356 -29.43 9.42 2.82
N ASN A 357 -28.35 8.77 2.35
CA ASN A 357 -27.01 8.87 2.96
C ASN A 357 -26.41 10.28 2.83
N LEU A 358 -26.61 10.96 1.68
CA LEU A 358 -26.15 12.33 1.47
C LEU A 358 -26.94 13.33 2.33
N GLN A 359 -28.27 13.19 2.39
CA GLN A 359 -29.11 13.97 3.31
C GLN A 359 -28.68 13.75 4.78
N SER A 360 -28.39 12.52 5.17
CA SER A 360 -27.91 12.20 6.54
C SER A 360 -26.57 12.86 6.87
N SER A 361 -25.67 12.99 5.88
CA SER A 361 -24.39 13.69 6.06
C SER A 361 -24.57 15.21 6.17
N TYR A 362 -25.52 15.79 5.42
CA TYR A 362 -25.91 17.21 5.55
C TYR A 362 -26.54 17.48 6.93
N ASP A 363 -27.54 16.68 7.31
CA ASP A 363 -28.29 16.79 8.56
C ASP A 363 -27.36 16.66 9.78
N TYR A 364 -26.30 15.87 9.70
CA TYR A 364 -25.29 15.78 10.76
C TYR A 364 -24.67 17.14 11.11
N PHE A 365 -24.22 17.90 10.10
CA PHE A 365 -23.61 19.21 10.34
C PHE A 365 -24.64 20.25 10.79
N ILE A 366 -25.82 20.28 10.17
CA ILE A 366 -26.90 21.23 10.53
C ILE A 366 -27.39 21.01 11.96
N ASN A 367 -27.62 19.75 12.39
CA ASN A 367 -28.06 19.47 13.76
C ASN A 367 -26.94 19.62 14.81
N ALA A 368 -25.68 19.51 14.39
CA ALA A 368 -24.52 19.72 15.27
C ALA A 368 -24.23 21.21 15.53
N HIS A 369 -24.70 22.11 14.67
CA HIS A 369 -24.48 23.55 14.74
C HIS A 369 -25.42 24.21 15.76
N GLN A 370 -24.87 24.79 16.83
CA GLN A 370 -25.65 25.34 17.94
C GLN A 370 -25.14 26.71 18.39
N LEU A 371 -26.06 27.59 18.79
CA LEU A 371 -25.74 28.91 19.33
C LEU A 371 -25.36 28.80 20.81
N ASN A 372 -24.19 29.31 21.19
CA ASN A 372 -23.77 29.40 22.58
C ASN A 372 -24.53 30.53 23.28
N SER A 373 -25.42 30.18 24.21
CA SER A 373 -26.22 31.14 24.99
C SER A 373 -25.42 32.04 25.95
N TYR A 374 -24.11 31.86 26.05
CA TYR A 374 -23.21 32.67 26.88
C TYR A 374 -22.23 33.55 26.10
N THR A 375 -21.87 33.21 24.86
CA THR A 375 -20.97 34.02 24.02
C THR A 375 -21.66 34.64 22.80
N GLU A 376 -22.89 34.23 22.49
CA GLU A 376 -23.62 34.59 21.26
C GLU A 376 -22.94 34.14 19.95
N GLU A 377 -21.91 33.29 20.06
CA GLU A 377 -21.20 32.65 18.94
C GLU A 377 -21.80 31.27 18.64
N TYR A 378 -21.72 30.83 17.38
CA TYR A 378 -22.08 29.48 17.00
C TYR A 378 -20.89 28.51 17.20
N TYR A 379 -21.20 27.26 17.55
CA TYR A 379 -20.23 26.19 17.70
C TYR A 379 -20.78 24.85 17.21
N TYR A 380 -19.89 23.93 16.86
CA TYR A 380 -20.24 22.55 16.55
C TYR A 380 -20.12 21.67 17.80
N THR A 381 -21.19 20.97 18.15
CA THR A 381 -21.26 20.11 19.35
C THR A 381 -20.27 18.95 19.37
N PHE A 382 -19.74 18.53 18.21
CA PHE A 382 -18.70 17.50 18.14
C PHE A 382 -17.29 18.00 18.50
N ASP A 383 -17.04 19.32 18.52
CA ASP A 383 -15.67 19.87 18.58
C ASP A 383 -14.90 19.45 19.84
N ALA A 384 -15.59 19.39 20.98
CA ALA A 384 -15.05 18.95 22.26
C ALA A 384 -14.55 17.50 22.27
N ASN A 385 -14.99 16.67 21.32
CA ASN A 385 -14.82 15.21 21.31
C ASN A 385 -13.90 14.71 20.20
N VAL A 386 -13.31 15.61 19.39
CA VAL A 386 -12.46 15.26 18.22
C VAL A 386 -11.04 15.84 18.31
N SER A 387 -10.58 16.12 19.52
CA SER A 387 -9.25 16.65 19.80
C SER A 387 -8.10 15.68 19.49
N GLY A 388 -8.35 14.36 19.55
CA GLY A 388 -7.38 13.33 19.11
C GLY A 388 -7.17 13.38 17.60
N LEU A 389 -8.27 13.35 16.85
CA LEU A 389 -8.30 13.51 15.39
C LEU A 389 -7.60 14.80 14.92
N LYS A 390 -7.84 15.93 15.61
CA LYS A 390 -7.11 17.19 15.37
C LYS A 390 -5.61 17.01 15.58
N ALA A 391 -5.17 16.46 16.72
CA ALA A 391 -3.76 16.24 17.03
C ALA A 391 -3.03 15.31 16.03
N VAL A 392 -3.72 14.30 15.49
CA VAL A 392 -3.17 13.41 14.44
C VAL A 392 -2.96 14.18 13.13
N ILE A 393 -3.91 15.02 12.71
CA ILE A 393 -3.76 15.88 11.53
C ILE A 393 -2.69 16.96 11.77
N ASP A 394 -2.55 17.47 12.99
CA ASP A 394 -1.49 18.40 13.37
C ASP A 394 -0.10 17.77 13.23
N ASP A 395 0.14 16.55 13.76
CA ASP A 395 1.45 15.91 13.60
C ASP A 395 1.77 15.52 12.14
N LEU A 396 0.77 15.03 11.40
CA LEU A 396 0.91 14.72 9.97
C LEU A 396 1.23 15.97 9.13
N SER A 397 0.63 17.12 9.45
CA SER A 397 0.87 18.39 8.74
C SER A 397 2.11 19.16 9.23
N SER A 398 2.66 18.82 10.41
CA SER A 398 3.83 19.48 11.00
C SER A 398 5.15 19.28 10.23
N SER A 399 5.27 18.17 9.49
CA SER A 399 6.47 17.82 8.71
C SER A 399 6.28 18.24 7.25
N PRO A 400 7.11 19.15 6.70
CA PRO A 400 7.10 19.49 5.27
C PRO A 400 7.28 18.26 4.36
N GLU A 401 7.97 17.23 4.85
CA GLU A 401 8.26 15.97 4.16
C GLU A 401 7.01 15.08 4.06
N ILE A 402 6.29 14.86 5.18
CA ILE A 402 5.00 14.15 5.18
C ILE A 402 3.96 14.95 4.39
N ARG A 403 3.88 16.27 4.61
CA ARG A 403 2.93 17.16 3.94
C ARG A 403 3.10 17.10 2.42
N ARG A 404 4.34 17.11 1.92
CA ARG A 404 4.66 16.97 0.48
C ARG A 404 4.05 15.71 -0.12
N VAL A 405 4.12 14.58 0.58
CA VAL A 405 3.69 13.28 0.06
C VAL A 405 2.18 13.06 0.17
N PHE A 406 1.49 13.49 1.25
CA PHE A 406 0.08 13.12 1.50
C PHE A 406 -0.94 14.27 1.52
N PHE A 407 -0.51 15.53 1.54
CA PHE A 407 -1.39 16.71 1.48
C PHE A 407 -1.35 17.40 0.10
N SER A 408 -0.64 16.81 -0.86
CA SER A 408 -0.62 17.22 -2.26
C SER A 408 -1.51 16.31 -3.10
N GLN A 409 -1.95 16.80 -4.26
CA GLN A 409 -2.60 15.98 -5.28
C GLN A 409 -1.73 14.80 -5.72
N SER A 410 -2.33 13.63 -5.94
CA SER A 410 -1.62 12.46 -6.46
C SER A 410 -0.95 12.76 -7.79
N THR A 411 0.31 12.32 -7.93
CA THR A 411 1.08 12.54 -9.16
C THR A 411 0.64 11.61 -10.29
N LYS A 412 0.08 10.43 -9.96
CA LYS A 412 -0.48 9.44 -10.88
C LYS A 412 -1.70 8.79 -10.21
N ASP A 413 -2.63 8.28 -10.99
CA ASP A 413 -3.82 7.60 -10.48
C ASP A 413 -3.52 6.12 -10.22
N LEU A 414 -3.84 5.64 -9.02
CA LEU A 414 -3.54 4.26 -8.61
C LEU A 414 -4.36 3.23 -9.37
N ASP A 415 -5.62 3.51 -9.69
CA ASP A 415 -6.50 2.56 -10.38
C ASP A 415 -6.02 2.39 -11.82
N ILE A 416 -5.63 3.49 -12.48
CA ILE A 416 -5.02 3.47 -13.81
C ILE A 416 -3.67 2.74 -13.77
N VAL A 417 -2.74 3.11 -12.88
CA VAL A 417 -1.40 2.46 -12.81
C VAL A 417 -1.49 0.97 -12.48
N LEU A 418 -2.40 0.56 -11.60
CA LEU A 418 -2.63 -0.85 -11.30
C LEU A 418 -3.22 -1.61 -12.51
N LYS A 419 -4.14 -1.00 -13.26
CA LYS A 419 -4.77 -1.58 -14.45
C LYS A 419 -3.78 -1.66 -15.63
N THR A 420 -3.19 -0.54 -16.03
CA THR A 420 -2.36 -0.44 -17.24
C THR A 420 -0.90 -0.83 -17.02
N GLY A 421 -0.42 -0.81 -15.77
CA GLY A 421 0.93 -1.21 -15.40
C GLY A 421 1.88 -0.05 -15.04
N GLY A 422 2.97 -0.36 -14.35
CA GLY A 422 3.93 0.63 -13.87
C GLY A 422 4.72 0.16 -12.65
N MET A 423 5.55 1.05 -12.10
CA MET A 423 6.38 0.80 -10.92
C MET A 423 6.07 1.86 -9.86
N ILE A 424 5.81 1.45 -8.61
CA ILE A 424 5.58 2.35 -7.47
C ILE A 424 6.67 2.06 -6.44
N LEU A 425 7.65 2.96 -6.32
CA LEU A 425 8.90 2.74 -5.58
C LEU A 425 8.98 3.75 -4.43
N VAL A 426 9.07 3.24 -3.21
CA VAL A 426 8.79 4.04 -2.00
C VAL A 426 9.90 3.93 -0.97
N ASN A 427 10.50 5.07 -0.64
CA ASN A 427 11.42 5.23 0.47
C ASN A 427 10.70 5.92 1.64
N SER A 428 10.49 5.22 2.74
CA SER A 428 9.89 5.79 3.95
C SER A 428 10.90 6.53 4.86
N ALA A 429 12.16 6.68 4.43
CA ALA A 429 13.12 7.67 4.92
C ALA A 429 13.42 7.65 6.45
N LYS A 430 13.53 6.47 7.06
CA LYS A 430 13.77 6.23 8.50
C LYS A 430 15.00 6.92 9.07
N GLY A 431 16.03 7.13 8.24
CA GLY A 431 17.25 7.84 8.62
C GLY A 431 17.09 9.36 8.77
N VAL A 432 16.07 9.96 8.15
CA VAL A 432 15.83 11.42 8.15
C VAL A 432 14.60 11.79 8.97
N LEU A 433 13.49 11.07 8.79
CA LEU A 433 12.23 11.32 9.52
C LEU A 433 12.22 10.74 10.95
N GLY A 434 13.17 9.86 11.27
CA GLY A 434 13.13 9.05 12.49
C GLY A 434 12.09 7.91 12.42
N LYS A 435 12.06 7.07 13.45
CA LYS A 435 11.31 5.79 13.45
C LYS A 435 9.81 5.96 13.27
N GLU A 436 9.19 6.91 13.97
CA GLU A 436 7.73 7.02 14.04
C GLU A 436 7.16 7.63 12.77
N LYS A 437 7.67 8.80 12.33
CA LYS A 437 7.23 9.44 11.08
C LYS A 437 7.50 8.59 9.85
N SER A 438 8.61 7.84 9.83
CA SER A 438 8.87 6.83 8.79
C SER A 438 7.85 5.68 8.80
N ARG A 439 7.50 5.15 9.99
CA ARG A 439 6.42 4.15 10.15
C ARG A 439 5.09 4.69 9.61
N MET A 440 4.74 5.94 9.92
CA MET A 440 3.51 6.58 9.46
C MET A 440 3.47 6.65 7.92
N VAL A 441 4.55 7.12 7.28
CA VAL A 441 4.68 7.15 5.81
C VAL A 441 4.48 5.75 5.22
N ALA A 442 5.19 4.74 5.74
CA ALA A 442 5.09 3.37 5.23
C ALA A 442 3.67 2.79 5.42
N GLN A 443 3.03 3.02 6.57
CA GLN A 443 1.66 2.57 6.84
C GLN A 443 0.62 3.24 5.94
N MET A 444 0.71 4.56 5.73
CA MET A 444 -0.19 5.30 4.85
C MET A 444 -0.11 4.79 3.41
N VAL A 445 1.09 4.68 2.84
CA VAL A 445 1.28 4.16 1.48
C VAL A 445 0.78 2.71 1.38
N THR A 446 1.16 1.85 2.31
CA THR A 446 0.75 0.43 2.29
C THR A 446 -0.77 0.30 2.34
N LEU A 447 -1.45 1.04 3.21
CA LEU A 447 -2.90 1.02 3.31
C LEU A 447 -3.58 1.50 2.03
N VAL A 448 -3.08 2.58 1.41
CA VAL A 448 -3.59 3.08 0.13
C VAL A 448 -3.38 2.04 -0.99
N MET A 449 -2.20 1.43 -1.06
CA MET A 449 -1.89 0.36 -2.02
C MET A 449 -2.76 -0.89 -1.83
N GLN A 450 -3.04 -1.29 -0.59
CA GLN A 450 -3.91 -2.43 -0.27
C GLN A 450 -5.35 -2.20 -0.73
N ASN A 451 -5.92 -1.02 -0.43
CA ASN A 451 -7.27 -0.66 -0.88
C ASN A 451 -7.36 -0.58 -2.42
N ALA A 452 -6.38 0.03 -3.08
CA ALA A 452 -6.34 0.10 -4.54
C ALA A 452 -6.16 -1.27 -5.20
N ALA A 453 -5.37 -2.18 -4.60
CA ALA A 453 -5.27 -3.56 -5.03
C ALA A 453 -6.61 -4.32 -4.90
N GLN A 454 -7.42 -4.04 -3.86
CA GLN A 454 -8.76 -4.62 -3.71
C GLN A 454 -9.81 -4.06 -4.70
N ARG A 455 -9.48 -3.05 -5.52
CA ARG A 455 -10.32 -2.57 -6.64
C ARG A 455 -10.02 -3.25 -7.98
N ARG A 456 -9.01 -4.12 -8.05
CA ARG A 456 -8.65 -4.87 -9.27
C ARG A 456 -9.77 -5.85 -9.65
N LEU A 457 -9.88 -6.21 -10.93
CA LEU A 457 -10.82 -7.25 -11.38
C LEU A 457 -10.38 -8.63 -10.88
N PRO A 458 -11.21 -9.39 -10.13
CA PRO A 458 -10.85 -10.71 -9.64
C PRO A 458 -10.52 -11.70 -10.75
N ASP A 459 -9.49 -12.51 -10.52
CA ASP A 459 -8.98 -13.64 -11.33
C ASP A 459 -8.65 -13.31 -12.81
N LYS A 460 -8.72 -12.03 -13.19
CA LYS A 460 -8.59 -11.51 -14.57
C LYS A 460 -7.49 -10.45 -14.71
N SER A 461 -7.20 -9.73 -13.64
CA SER A 461 -6.15 -8.72 -13.65
C SER A 461 -4.78 -9.36 -13.89
N PRO A 462 -3.83 -8.69 -14.57
CA PRO A 462 -2.44 -9.12 -14.62
C PRO A 462 -1.80 -9.20 -13.23
N PHE A 463 -0.60 -9.76 -13.14
CA PHE A 463 0.19 -9.77 -11.90
C PHE A 463 0.79 -8.38 -11.59
N PHE A 464 0.57 -7.87 -10.38
CA PHE A 464 1.21 -6.65 -9.88
C PHE A 464 1.83 -6.93 -8.51
N ALA A 465 3.16 -7.08 -8.46
CA ALA A 465 3.84 -7.68 -7.32
C ALA A 465 4.23 -6.67 -6.23
N PHE A 466 4.00 -7.02 -4.96
CA PHE A 466 4.29 -6.18 -3.79
C PHE A 466 5.54 -6.69 -3.06
N TYR A 467 6.52 -5.81 -2.84
CA TYR A 467 7.82 -6.12 -2.22
C TYR A 467 8.10 -5.18 -1.03
N GLU A 468 8.00 -5.68 0.20
CA GLU A 468 8.11 -4.83 1.41
C GLU A 468 9.26 -5.29 2.32
N ASP A 469 10.29 -4.43 2.51
CA ASP A 469 11.45 -4.73 3.37
C ASP A 469 11.37 -4.03 4.73
N GLU A 470 11.95 -4.66 5.75
CA GLU A 470 11.77 -4.36 7.17
C GLU A 470 10.29 -4.25 7.62
N LYS A 471 9.39 -5.11 7.12
CA LYS A 471 7.93 -5.06 7.41
C LYS A 471 7.58 -4.94 8.90
N ASN A 472 8.41 -5.51 9.79
CA ASN A 472 8.35 -5.30 11.25
C ASN A 472 8.23 -3.82 11.69
N GLY A 473 8.82 -2.88 10.96
CA GLY A 473 8.80 -1.46 11.30
C GLY A 473 7.44 -0.78 11.12
N TYR A 474 6.56 -1.34 10.29
CA TYR A 474 5.29 -0.73 9.87
C TYR A 474 4.11 -1.70 9.79
N LEU A 475 4.26 -2.93 10.29
CA LEU A 475 3.23 -3.96 10.36
C LEU A 475 1.88 -3.42 10.90
N MET A 476 0.79 -3.77 10.22
CA MET A 476 -0.59 -3.37 10.49
C MET A 476 -1.45 -4.59 10.85
N PRO A 477 -1.56 -4.96 12.15
CA PRO A 477 -2.41 -6.07 12.59
C PRO A 477 -3.86 -5.88 12.12
N GLY A 478 -4.51 -6.97 11.72
CA GLY A 478 -5.79 -6.93 11.01
C GLY A 478 -5.55 -6.76 9.51
N ASN A 479 -5.36 -5.52 9.05
CA ASN A 479 -5.30 -5.16 7.62
C ASN A 479 -4.29 -6.00 6.83
N ASP A 480 -3.05 -6.19 7.31
CA ASP A 480 -2.07 -7.01 6.58
C ASP A 480 -2.48 -8.49 6.47
N SER A 481 -3.18 -9.04 7.48
CA SER A 481 -3.64 -10.44 7.45
C SER A 481 -4.80 -10.61 6.48
N ASN A 482 -5.83 -9.76 6.61
CA ASN A 482 -6.99 -9.75 5.71
C ASN A 482 -6.55 -9.51 4.26
N PHE A 483 -5.57 -8.62 4.04
CA PHE A 483 -5.04 -8.36 2.72
C PHE A 483 -4.32 -9.58 2.13
N LEU A 484 -3.49 -10.28 2.90
CA LEU A 484 -2.85 -11.53 2.43
C LEU A 484 -3.91 -12.60 2.12
N ASP A 485 -4.90 -12.78 2.99
CA ASP A 485 -5.95 -13.80 2.78
C ASP A 485 -6.86 -13.49 1.56
N GLU A 486 -6.99 -12.21 1.17
CA GLU A 486 -7.81 -11.79 0.02
C GLU A 486 -7.04 -11.51 -1.28
N SER A 487 -5.78 -11.07 -1.23
CA SER A 487 -5.06 -10.49 -2.37
C SER A 487 -4.72 -11.49 -3.48
N ARG A 488 -4.76 -12.80 -3.17
CA ARG A 488 -4.67 -13.91 -4.14
C ARG A 488 -5.59 -13.70 -5.36
N LYS A 489 -6.88 -13.41 -5.13
CA LYS A 489 -7.89 -13.23 -6.20
C LYS A 489 -7.64 -11.98 -7.06
N PHE A 490 -6.79 -11.06 -6.64
CA PHE A 490 -6.48 -9.82 -7.35
C PHE A 490 -5.14 -9.89 -8.13
N HIS A 491 -4.49 -11.07 -8.13
CA HIS A 491 -3.15 -11.32 -8.67
C HIS A 491 -2.09 -10.33 -8.15
N VAL A 492 -2.13 -10.08 -6.84
CA VAL A 492 -1.11 -9.30 -6.12
C VAL A 492 -0.29 -10.25 -5.26
N PRO A 493 0.79 -10.86 -5.79
CA PRO A 493 1.71 -11.66 -4.98
C PRO A 493 2.50 -10.73 -4.06
N VAL A 494 2.73 -11.17 -2.83
CA VAL A 494 3.36 -10.34 -1.79
C VAL A 494 4.62 -11.02 -1.27
N MET A 495 5.73 -10.29 -1.21
CA MET A 495 6.96 -10.70 -0.55
C MET A 495 7.27 -9.74 0.61
N HIS A 496 7.17 -10.24 1.85
CA HIS A 496 7.49 -9.47 3.05
C HIS A 496 8.79 -9.97 3.69
N ALA A 497 9.74 -9.06 3.89
CA ALA A 497 11.00 -9.34 4.57
C ALA A 497 11.01 -8.84 6.02
N TYR A 498 11.34 -9.77 6.92
CA TYR A 498 11.30 -9.63 8.37
C TYR A 498 12.70 -9.87 8.97
N GLN A 499 12.98 -9.27 10.12
CA GLN A 499 14.28 -9.45 10.78
C GLN A 499 14.33 -10.74 11.63
N HIS A 500 13.27 -11.03 12.39
CA HIS A 500 13.07 -12.20 13.26
C HIS A 500 11.61 -12.29 13.71
N ASP A 501 11.14 -13.47 14.14
CA ASP A 501 9.77 -13.75 14.58
C ASP A 501 9.38 -12.96 15.84
N GLU A 502 10.33 -12.76 16.74
CA GLU A 502 10.13 -12.08 18.03
C GLU A 502 9.64 -10.64 17.82
N GLN A 503 10.19 -9.90 16.84
CA GLN A 503 9.70 -8.55 16.50
C GLN A 503 8.26 -8.55 15.94
N ILE A 504 7.81 -9.64 15.30
CA ILE A 504 6.41 -9.77 14.86
C ILE A 504 5.53 -9.92 16.10
N ARG A 505 5.89 -10.82 17.02
CA ARG A 505 5.17 -11.05 18.29
C ARG A 505 5.12 -9.82 19.18
N ASP A 506 6.22 -9.08 19.29
CA ASP A 506 6.28 -7.81 20.02
C ASP A 506 5.36 -6.74 19.40
N SER A 507 5.13 -6.80 18.09
CA SER A 507 4.31 -5.82 17.36
C SER A 507 2.81 -6.13 17.35
N ILE A 508 2.42 -7.41 17.34
CA ILE A 508 1.01 -7.82 17.14
C ILE A 508 0.52 -8.95 18.07
N GLY A 509 1.29 -9.32 19.10
CA GLY A 509 1.00 -10.41 20.03
C GLY A 509 1.24 -11.79 19.43
N GLU A 510 1.26 -12.84 20.27
CA GLU A 510 1.59 -14.19 19.81
C GLU A 510 0.53 -14.77 18.86
N SER A 511 -0.76 -14.65 19.18
CA SER A 511 -1.84 -15.13 18.32
C SER A 511 -1.91 -14.38 16.98
N GLY A 512 -1.66 -13.07 16.98
CA GLY A 512 -1.59 -12.28 15.76
C GLY A 512 -0.40 -12.67 14.89
N ALA A 513 0.77 -12.89 15.49
CA ALA A 513 1.97 -13.33 14.78
C ALA A 513 1.81 -14.72 14.16
N ASP A 514 1.22 -15.67 14.88
CA ASP A 514 0.98 -17.00 14.34
C ASP A 514 -0.13 -17.00 13.26
N ALA A 515 -1.17 -16.17 13.40
CA ALA A 515 -2.17 -15.97 12.35
C ALA A 515 -1.57 -15.41 11.05
N ILE A 516 -0.87 -14.25 11.10
CA ILE A 516 -0.31 -13.65 9.87
C ILE A 516 0.73 -14.56 9.20
N LYS A 517 1.50 -15.33 9.99
CA LYS A 517 2.43 -16.33 9.43
C LYS A 517 1.72 -17.46 8.71
N MET A 518 0.47 -17.79 9.05
CA MET A 518 -0.31 -18.83 8.35
C MET A 518 -0.82 -18.38 6.98
N SER A 519 -1.00 -17.07 6.75
CA SER A 519 -1.41 -16.50 5.45
C SER A 519 -0.33 -16.67 4.36
N TYR A 520 0.96 -16.52 4.67
CA TYR A 520 2.03 -16.86 3.71
C TYR A 520 2.21 -18.38 3.63
N ARG A 521 2.19 -18.97 2.43
CA ARG A 521 2.58 -20.38 2.24
C ARG A 521 4.09 -20.54 2.04
N ASN A 522 4.68 -19.72 1.19
CA ASN A 522 6.11 -19.82 0.86
C ASN A 522 6.93 -19.16 1.98
N ALA A 523 7.95 -19.84 2.49
CA ALA A 523 8.68 -19.41 3.69
C ALA A 523 10.18 -19.67 3.57
N PHE A 524 10.99 -18.63 3.78
CA PHE A 524 12.43 -18.65 3.62
C PHE A 524 13.14 -18.04 4.84
N THR A 525 14.32 -18.55 5.17
CA THR A 525 15.22 -17.99 6.18
C THR A 525 16.67 -17.96 5.72
N PHE A 526 17.35 -16.87 6.07
CA PHE A 526 18.80 -16.75 6.00
C PHE A 526 19.46 -17.38 7.23
N GLN A 527 20.79 -17.43 7.19
CA GLN A 527 21.67 -17.75 8.32
C GLN A 527 21.35 -16.94 9.61
N GLN A 528 21.68 -17.51 10.78
CA GLN A 528 21.62 -16.84 12.09
C GLN A 528 20.20 -16.34 12.48
N THR A 529 19.17 -17.08 12.06
CA THR A 529 17.77 -16.83 12.41
C THR A 529 17.42 -17.30 13.83
N SER A 530 16.28 -16.86 14.38
CA SER A 530 15.84 -17.24 15.74
C SER A 530 15.19 -18.63 15.79
N THR A 531 15.21 -19.27 16.96
CA THR A 531 14.69 -20.63 17.15
C THR A 531 13.23 -20.76 16.72
N LYS A 532 12.39 -19.73 16.99
CA LYS A 532 10.97 -19.73 16.57
C LYS A 532 10.80 -19.72 15.05
N VAL A 533 11.74 -19.14 14.29
CA VAL A 533 11.73 -19.21 12.80
C VAL A 533 12.14 -20.61 12.33
N VAL A 534 13.15 -21.21 12.96
CA VAL A 534 13.56 -22.60 12.67
C VAL A 534 12.40 -23.56 12.91
N GLU A 535 11.75 -23.47 14.07
CA GLU A 535 10.57 -24.27 14.43
C GLU A 535 9.44 -24.08 13.41
N PHE A 536 9.10 -22.83 13.06
CA PHE A 536 8.08 -22.51 12.06
C PHE A 536 8.36 -23.17 10.70
N ILE A 537 9.58 -23.04 10.17
CA ILE A 537 9.95 -23.60 8.87
C ILE A 537 10.08 -25.13 8.95
N ASN A 538 10.56 -25.68 10.06
CA ASN A 538 10.62 -27.13 10.28
C ASN A 538 9.21 -27.73 10.25
N LEU A 539 8.27 -27.20 11.05
CA LEU A 539 6.86 -27.63 11.04
C LEU A 539 6.24 -27.52 9.65
N ARG A 540 6.49 -26.43 8.91
CA ARG A 540 6.01 -26.27 7.53
C ARG A 540 6.52 -27.37 6.60
N SER A 541 7.79 -27.74 6.70
CA SER A 541 8.42 -28.79 5.88
C SER A 541 8.01 -30.23 6.26
N GLY A 542 6.97 -30.43 7.07
CA GLY A 542 6.52 -31.73 7.58
C GLY A 542 7.05 -32.10 8.97
N GLY A 543 7.84 -31.24 9.59
CA GLY A 543 8.39 -31.41 10.95
C GLY A 543 9.54 -32.40 11.04
N LYS A 544 9.30 -33.67 10.72
CA LYS A 544 10.28 -34.76 10.91
C LYS A 544 10.29 -35.76 9.76
N HIS A 545 11.42 -36.45 9.61
CA HIS A 545 11.62 -37.56 8.69
C HIS A 545 12.35 -38.71 9.38
N TYR A 546 12.28 -39.89 8.78
CA TYR A 546 13.04 -41.06 9.22
C TYR A 546 14.40 -41.09 8.51
N ALA A 547 15.46 -40.88 9.27
CA ALA A 547 16.85 -40.95 8.82
C ALA A 547 17.49 -42.29 9.22
N LEU A 548 18.26 -42.89 8.31
CA LEU A 548 19.07 -44.08 8.61
C LEU A 548 20.43 -43.66 9.18
N LYS A 549 20.69 -44.01 10.43
CA LYS A 549 21.88 -43.60 11.17
C LYS A 549 22.85 -44.76 11.38
N GLU A 550 23.90 -44.81 10.56
CA GLU A 550 25.00 -45.77 10.73
C GLU A 550 25.87 -45.44 11.95
N THR A 551 25.62 -46.10 13.08
CA THR A 551 26.50 -46.07 14.25
C THR A 551 27.60 -47.10 14.10
N LYS A 552 28.78 -46.66 13.62
CA LYS A 552 29.99 -47.48 13.52
C LYS A 552 30.74 -47.52 14.86
N ARG A 553 30.58 -48.62 15.61
CA ARG A 553 31.42 -48.91 16.78
C ARG A 553 32.69 -49.62 16.34
N ALA A 554 33.78 -48.85 16.23
CA ALA A 554 35.12 -49.43 16.30
C ALA A 554 35.43 -49.81 17.76
N ALA A 555 35.97 -51.01 17.98
CA ALA A 555 36.66 -51.29 19.22
C ALA A 555 37.98 -50.52 19.24
N ASN A 556 38.35 -49.93 20.37
CA ASN A 556 39.71 -49.39 20.55
C ASN A 556 40.65 -50.59 20.72
N ASP A 557 41.35 -50.95 19.66
CA ASP A 557 42.18 -52.15 19.59
C ASP A 557 43.49 -51.99 20.37
N ASP A 558 43.94 -53.06 21.02
CA ASP A 558 45.29 -53.11 21.59
C ASP A 558 46.29 -53.29 20.45
N LEU A 559 47.27 -52.38 20.32
CA LEU A 559 48.17 -52.25 19.17
C LEU A 559 49.10 -53.46 18.93
N LEU A 560 48.99 -54.50 19.77
CA LEU A 560 49.72 -55.77 19.68
C LEU A 560 48.82 -56.95 19.26
N ALA A 561 47.51 -56.76 19.09
CA ALA A 561 46.60 -57.77 18.59
C ALA A 561 46.81 -58.06 17.10
N GLY A 562 46.75 -59.33 16.70
CA GLY A 562 46.84 -59.73 15.30
C GLY A 562 45.62 -59.28 14.49
N ASN A 563 45.80 -59.06 13.18
CA ASN A 563 44.83 -58.46 12.24
C ASN A 563 43.57 -59.32 11.92
N GLN A 564 43.06 -60.06 12.89
CA GLN A 564 41.78 -60.77 12.89
C GLN A 564 40.87 -60.33 14.06
N GLY A 565 41.32 -59.45 14.95
CA GLY A 565 40.51 -58.91 16.06
C GLY A 565 39.57 -57.76 15.67
N ASN A 566 39.89 -57.01 14.62
CA ASN A 566 39.16 -55.79 14.22
C ASN A 566 37.79 -56.08 13.58
N SER A 567 36.78 -56.31 14.42
CA SER A 567 35.37 -56.29 14.04
C SER A 567 34.78 -54.88 14.20
N SER A 568 34.57 -54.18 13.08
CA SER A 568 33.78 -52.95 13.05
C SER A 568 32.28 -53.30 13.09
N ALA A 569 31.64 -53.04 14.23
CA ALA A 569 30.19 -53.22 14.35
C ALA A 569 29.47 -51.97 13.82
N THR A 570 29.02 -52.01 12.57
CA THR A 570 28.05 -51.06 12.02
C THR A 570 26.66 -51.45 12.50
N SER A 571 25.99 -50.57 13.23
CA SER A 571 24.57 -50.70 13.57
C SER A 571 23.80 -49.61 12.82
N GLU A 572 22.85 -49.99 11.99
CA GLU A 572 21.89 -49.07 11.38
C GLU A 572 20.71 -48.89 12.33
N GLU A 573 20.38 -47.65 12.66
CA GLU A 573 19.21 -47.29 13.47
C GLU A 573 18.34 -46.32 12.67
N VAL A 574 17.03 -46.58 12.60
CA VAL A 574 16.06 -45.63 12.02
C VAL A 574 15.75 -44.61 13.10
N VAL A 575 16.28 -43.40 12.95
CA VAL A 575 16.09 -42.30 13.88
C VAL A 575 15.09 -41.31 13.28
N GLU A 576 14.17 -40.83 14.10
CA GLU A 576 13.26 -39.75 13.73
C GLU A 576 13.98 -38.41 13.95
N GLU A 577 14.34 -37.70 12.87
CA GLU A 577 15.12 -36.46 12.91
C GLU A 577 14.32 -35.29 12.29
N ASP A 578 14.54 -34.08 12.80
CA ASP A 578 13.90 -32.87 12.29
C ASP A 578 14.36 -32.56 10.86
N ASN A 579 13.47 -32.01 10.03
CA ASN A 579 13.75 -31.68 8.63
C ASN A 579 14.67 -30.46 8.48
N PHE A 580 14.72 -29.60 9.50
CA PHE A 580 15.58 -28.43 9.57
C PHE A 580 15.85 -28.04 11.03
N THR A 581 17.12 -28.10 11.46
CA THR A 581 17.52 -27.76 12.83
C THR A 581 18.12 -26.36 12.92
N ALA A 582 18.24 -25.84 14.16
CA ALA A 582 18.96 -24.60 14.42
C ALA A 582 20.46 -24.70 14.10
N ARG A 583 21.01 -25.92 13.96
CA ARG A 583 22.37 -26.13 13.47
C ARG A 583 22.44 -25.93 11.95
N ASP A 584 21.47 -26.44 11.21
CA ASP A 584 21.41 -26.28 9.75
C ASP A 584 21.19 -24.81 9.38
N ALA A 585 20.28 -24.13 10.09
CA ALA A 585 20.07 -22.69 9.97
C ALA A 585 21.34 -21.84 10.25
N ASN A 586 22.24 -22.31 11.12
CA ASN A 586 23.52 -21.64 11.38
C ASN A 586 24.66 -22.09 10.44
N ASN A 587 24.48 -23.22 9.75
CA ASN A 587 25.43 -23.75 8.75
C ASN A 587 25.13 -23.26 7.32
N LEU A 588 23.99 -22.59 7.07
CA LEU A 588 23.68 -21.97 5.79
C LEU A 588 24.85 -21.06 5.35
N GLU A 589 25.32 -21.25 4.12
CA GLU A 589 26.40 -20.43 3.56
C GLU A 589 25.94 -18.98 3.35
N LYS A 590 26.90 -18.05 3.21
CA LYS A 590 26.57 -16.65 2.97
C LYS A 590 25.84 -16.50 1.64
N PHE A 591 24.65 -15.91 1.68
CA PHE A 591 23.69 -15.79 0.56
C PHE A 591 23.00 -17.11 0.16
N GLN A 592 23.14 -18.18 0.94
CA GLN A 592 22.28 -19.36 0.89
C GLN A 592 21.06 -19.16 1.79
N VAL A 593 19.92 -19.71 1.38
CA VAL A 593 18.63 -19.53 2.04
C VAL A 593 17.95 -20.90 2.22
N GLY A 594 17.54 -21.24 3.44
CA GLY A 594 16.74 -22.43 3.71
C GLY A 594 15.25 -22.11 3.64
N GLY A 595 14.41 -22.99 3.07
CA GLY A 595 12.97 -22.70 3.00
C GLY A 595 12.10 -23.76 2.34
N VAL A 596 10.83 -23.41 2.15
CA VAL A 596 9.81 -24.22 1.49
C VAL A 596 8.92 -23.38 0.58
N ILE A 597 8.43 -24.00 -0.48
CA ILE A 597 7.46 -23.47 -1.45
C ILE A 597 6.20 -24.36 -1.38
N VAL A 598 5.02 -23.81 -1.72
CA VAL A 598 3.82 -24.61 -1.96
C VAL A 598 3.49 -24.66 -3.46
N SER A 599 3.41 -25.88 -3.98
CA SER A 599 3.15 -26.23 -5.37
C SER A 599 2.01 -27.25 -5.42
N ASP A 600 1.01 -27.05 -6.28
CA ASP A 600 -0.21 -27.88 -6.36
C ASP A 600 -0.87 -28.19 -5.00
N ASP A 601 -0.95 -27.17 -4.13
CA ASP A 601 -1.45 -27.22 -2.74
C ASP A 601 -0.65 -28.15 -1.77
N GLU A 602 0.47 -28.73 -2.21
CA GLU A 602 1.41 -29.47 -1.37
C GLU A 602 2.65 -28.65 -1.00
N VAL A 603 3.23 -28.91 0.19
CA VAL A 603 4.47 -28.25 0.64
C VAL A 603 5.69 -29.01 0.13
N SER A 604 6.68 -28.28 -0.41
CA SER A 604 7.95 -28.86 -0.84
C SER A 604 8.74 -29.48 0.31
N ASN A 605 9.61 -30.44 -0.02
CA ASN A 605 10.74 -30.80 0.83
C ASN A 605 11.60 -29.55 1.12
N MET A 606 12.45 -29.60 2.17
CA MET A 606 13.32 -28.50 2.55
C MET A 606 14.30 -28.11 1.43
N ILE A 607 14.11 -26.91 0.86
CA ILE A 607 14.93 -26.34 -0.20
C ILE A 607 16.12 -25.60 0.42
N TYR A 608 17.31 -25.82 -0.11
CA TYR A 608 18.54 -25.09 0.24
C TYR A 608 18.94 -24.24 -0.97
N LEU A 609 18.44 -23.02 -1.04
CA LEU A 609 18.52 -22.17 -2.22
C LEU A 609 19.81 -21.34 -2.26
N THR A 610 20.62 -21.53 -3.31
CA THR A 610 21.62 -20.55 -3.75
C THR A 610 20.94 -19.65 -4.77
N THR A 611 20.67 -18.40 -4.38
CA THR A 611 19.74 -17.54 -5.15
C THR A 611 20.32 -17.09 -6.49
N SER A 612 19.52 -17.23 -7.54
CA SER A 612 19.83 -16.67 -8.86
C SER A 612 19.03 -15.36 -9.06
N PRO A 613 19.62 -14.34 -9.70
CA PRO A 613 20.96 -14.33 -10.24
C PRO A 613 22.00 -13.70 -9.30
N HIS A 614 21.81 -13.60 -7.97
CA HIS A 614 22.84 -13.01 -7.08
C HIS A 614 24.22 -13.70 -7.15
N PHE A 615 24.26 -15.00 -7.45
CA PHE A 615 25.52 -15.75 -7.63
C PHE A 615 26.21 -15.50 -9.00
N GLU A 616 25.46 -15.05 -10.02
CA GLU A 616 25.94 -14.83 -11.39
C GLU A 616 26.06 -13.34 -11.76
N MET A 617 25.16 -12.52 -11.21
CA MET A 617 25.26 -11.07 -11.10
C MET A 617 26.41 -10.72 -10.16
N ASP A 618 27.57 -10.50 -10.76
CA ASP A 618 28.30 -9.32 -10.33
C ASP A 618 27.44 -8.09 -10.65
N ILE A 619 26.72 -7.59 -9.64
CA ILE A 619 25.79 -6.44 -9.72
C ILE A 619 26.52 -5.17 -10.23
N SER A 620 27.86 -5.15 -10.21
CA SER A 620 28.67 -4.08 -10.83
C SER A 620 28.80 -4.17 -12.36
N LYS A 621 28.52 -5.32 -13.00
CA LYS A 621 28.71 -5.55 -14.44
C LYS A 621 27.45 -5.27 -15.25
N ASP A 622 27.57 -4.41 -16.26
CA ASP A 622 26.48 -3.99 -17.14
C ASP A 622 25.96 -5.07 -18.13
N SER A 623 26.45 -6.31 -18.09
CA SER A 623 26.13 -7.33 -19.10
C SER A 623 24.76 -8.01 -18.97
N PHE A 624 24.06 -7.87 -17.83
CA PHE A 624 22.80 -8.59 -17.56
C PHE A 624 21.53 -7.82 -17.96
N VAL A 625 21.61 -6.48 -18.05
CA VAL A 625 20.45 -5.63 -18.31
C VAL A 625 20.25 -5.43 -19.81
N SER A 626 19.02 -5.62 -20.30
CA SER A 626 18.64 -5.20 -21.66
C SER A 626 18.54 -3.67 -21.71
N HIS A 627 19.63 -3.02 -22.13
CA HIS A 627 19.80 -1.56 -22.30
C HIS A 627 18.97 -0.96 -23.44
N THR A 628 17.85 -1.58 -23.84
CA THR A 628 17.03 -1.10 -24.97
C THR A 628 16.23 0.12 -24.50
N PRO A 629 16.54 1.36 -24.96
CA PRO A 629 15.89 2.56 -24.45
C PRO A 629 14.48 2.67 -25.02
N PHE A 630 13.47 2.94 -24.17
CA PHE A 630 12.08 3.03 -24.63
C PHE A 630 11.82 4.38 -25.33
N ASN A 631 12.48 5.44 -24.87
CA ASN A 631 12.25 6.84 -25.27
C ASN A 631 13.44 7.51 -25.99
N LYS A 632 14.27 6.75 -26.71
CA LYS A 632 15.27 7.37 -27.61
C LYS A 632 14.54 7.97 -28.82
N VAL A 633 14.95 9.18 -29.25
CA VAL A 633 14.62 9.67 -30.59
C VAL A 633 15.48 8.91 -31.61
N TYR A 634 14.86 8.05 -32.40
CA TYR A 634 15.53 7.28 -33.46
C TYR A 634 15.84 8.18 -34.65
N GLY A 635 17.07 8.09 -35.15
CA GLY A 635 17.52 8.87 -36.30
C GLY A 635 16.92 8.40 -37.62
N LEU A 636 16.97 9.25 -38.66
CA LEU A 636 16.64 8.86 -40.03
C LEU A 636 17.55 7.71 -40.49
N GLY A 637 17.00 6.48 -40.49
CA GLY A 637 17.72 5.25 -40.83
C GLY A 637 17.98 4.29 -39.67
N GLU A 638 17.64 4.64 -38.42
CA GLU A 638 17.59 3.68 -37.31
C GLU A 638 16.20 3.01 -37.24
N GLU A 639 16.14 1.68 -37.20
CA GLU A 639 14.87 0.98 -36.94
C GLU A 639 14.48 1.11 -35.47
N GLU A 640 13.28 1.67 -35.22
CA GLU A 640 12.73 1.73 -33.86
C GLU A 640 12.40 0.31 -33.33
N PRO A 641 12.91 -0.08 -32.14
CA PRO A 641 12.63 -1.37 -31.52
C PRO A 641 11.14 -1.64 -31.25
N GLU A 642 10.78 -2.92 -31.28
CA GLU A 642 9.42 -3.42 -31.00
C GLU A 642 8.84 -2.92 -29.67
N ILE A 643 9.69 -2.80 -28.64
CA ILE A 643 9.31 -2.37 -27.29
C ILE A 643 9.05 -0.85 -27.19
N ALA A 644 9.78 -0.02 -27.95
CA ALA A 644 9.55 1.42 -28.01
C ALA A 644 8.21 1.73 -28.72
N LYS A 645 7.93 1.02 -29.83
CA LYS A 645 6.62 1.03 -30.49
C LYS A 645 5.49 0.59 -29.54
N ALA A 646 5.71 -0.46 -28.77
CA ALA A 646 4.73 -0.96 -27.81
C ALA A 646 4.43 0.05 -26.69
N TYR A 647 5.45 0.65 -26.09
CA TYR A 647 5.29 1.69 -25.09
C TYR A 647 4.61 2.95 -25.66
N LYS A 648 4.94 3.41 -26.87
CA LYS A 648 4.27 4.57 -27.49
C LYS A 648 2.76 4.38 -27.64
N LEU A 649 2.33 3.20 -28.06
CA LEU A 649 0.91 2.85 -28.15
C LEU A 649 0.27 2.78 -26.75
N TRP A 650 0.87 2.03 -25.83
CA TRP A 650 0.42 1.94 -24.44
C TRP A 650 0.28 3.31 -23.77
N ARG A 651 1.25 4.22 -23.97
CA ARG A 651 1.25 5.59 -23.45
C ARG A 651 0.06 6.40 -23.97
N ALA A 652 -0.32 6.22 -25.23
CA ALA A 652 -1.50 6.89 -25.79
C ALA A 652 -2.80 6.40 -25.12
N GLU A 653 -2.97 5.08 -24.96
CA GLU A 653 -4.13 4.53 -24.26
C GLU A 653 -4.18 4.96 -22.77
N VAL A 654 -3.01 5.06 -22.10
CA VAL A 654 -2.93 5.58 -20.72
C VAL A 654 -3.37 7.04 -20.64
N ILE A 655 -2.94 7.90 -21.56
CA ILE A 655 -3.36 9.31 -21.61
C ILE A 655 -4.88 9.41 -21.84
N GLU A 656 -5.43 8.59 -22.72
CA GLU A 656 -6.88 8.48 -22.93
C GLU A 656 -7.63 8.03 -21.66
N TYR A 657 -7.09 7.08 -20.87
CA TYR A 657 -7.68 6.69 -19.58
C TYR A 657 -7.70 7.83 -18.55
N TYR A 658 -6.66 8.66 -18.47
CA TYR A 658 -6.66 9.84 -17.60
C TYR A 658 -7.70 10.87 -18.06
N ALA A 659 -7.73 11.19 -19.35
CA ALA A 659 -8.70 12.13 -19.91
C ALA A 659 -10.16 11.66 -19.73
N GLN A 660 -10.42 10.35 -19.85
CA GLN A 660 -11.72 9.76 -19.59
C GLN A 660 -12.11 9.90 -18.10
N LYS A 661 -11.20 9.55 -17.16
CA LYS A 661 -11.46 9.68 -15.72
C LYS A 661 -11.71 11.13 -15.29
N GLU A 662 -11.00 12.10 -15.88
CA GLU A 662 -11.24 13.54 -15.66
C GLU A 662 -12.54 14.04 -16.32
N SER A 663 -13.10 13.34 -17.32
CA SER A 663 -14.36 13.72 -17.99
C SER A 663 -15.63 13.14 -17.35
N GLU A 664 -15.54 11.96 -16.72
CA GLU A 664 -16.70 11.24 -16.18
C GLU A 664 -17.08 11.67 -14.74
N SER A 665 -16.23 12.48 -14.07
CA SER A 665 -16.38 12.84 -12.66
C SER A 665 -16.94 14.24 -12.37
N HIS A 666 -17.15 15.10 -13.36
CA HIS A 666 -17.37 16.54 -13.14
C HIS A 666 -18.75 17.04 -13.56
N LEU A 667 -19.25 18.02 -12.80
CA LEU A 667 -20.49 18.77 -13.00
C LEU A 667 -20.15 20.22 -13.34
N TYR A 668 -20.86 20.80 -14.30
CA TYR A 668 -20.64 22.16 -14.79
C TYR A 668 -21.91 23.01 -14.68
N GLU A 669 -21.86 24.28 -15.08
CA GLU A 669 -23.03 25.19 -15.07
C GLU A 669 -24.32 24.58 -15.66
N SER A 670 -24.18 23.81 -16.74
CA SER A 670 -25.28 23.10 -17.42
C SER A 670 -26.01 22.03 -16.59
N ASP A 671 -25.45 21.62 -15.46
CA ASP A 671 -26.02 20.61 -14.56
C ASP A 671 -27.00 21.21 -13.52
N PHE A 672 -26.93 22.52 -13.31
CA PHE A 672 -27.62 23.26 -12.26
C PHE A 672 -28.70 24.20 -12.83
N THR A 673 -29.56 24.73 -11.97
CA THR A 673 -30.38 25.91 -12.32
C THR A 673 -29.55 27.20 -12.15
N GLU A 674 -29.99 28.30 -12.77
CA GLU A 674 -29.35 29.62 -12.58
C GLU A 674 -29.29 30.02 -11.09
N GLU A 675 -30.32 29.68 -10.31
CA GLU A 675 -30.38 29.93 -8.86
C GLU A 675 -29.42 29.01 -8.07
N GLU A 676 -29.39 27.71 -8.38
CA GLU A 676 -28.45 26.74 -7.77
C GLU A 676 -26.99 27.14 -8.06
N TRP A 677 -26.68 27.56 -9.31
CA TRP A 677 -25.32 27.92 -9.74
C TRP A 677 -24.85 29.25 -9.15
N GLN A 678 -25.69 30.29 -9.14
CA GLN A 678 -25.34 31.56 -8.50
C GLN A 678 -25.10 31.38 -6.99
N ALA A 679 -25.92 30.54 -6.32
CA ALA A 679 -25.73 30.22 -4.92
C ALA A 679 -24.40 29.48 -4.62
N ILE A 680 -23.89 28.69 -5.57
CA ILE A 680 -22.54 28.07 -5.48
C ILE A 680 -21.44 29.13 -5.65
N MET A 681 -21.61 30.07 -6.59
CA MET A 681 -20.61 31.10 -6.91
C MET A 681 -20.54 32.23 -5.87
N ASP A 682 -21.63 32.50 -5.15
CA ASP A 682 -21.68 33.46 -4.04
C ASP A 682 -20.97 32.97 -2.77
N VAL A 683 -20.56 31.68 -2.71
CA VAL A 683 -19.83 31.11 -1.56
C VAL A 683 -18.42 31.70 -1.47
N LYS A 684 -18.17 32.42 -0.38
CA LYS A 684 -16.88 33.03 -0.09
C LYS A 684 -15.88 31.98 0.41
N VAL A 685 -14.69 31.98 -0.20
CA VAL A 685 -13.56 31.19 0.28
C VAL A 685 -13.04 31.79 1.60
N PRO A 686 -12.97 31.03 2.71
CA PRO A 686 -12.44 31.54 3.97
C PRO A 686 -10.93 31.81 3.90
N ASN A 687 -10.45 32.82 4.64
CA ASN A 687 -9.02 33.11 4.74
C ASN A 687 -8.30 32.03 5.56
N VAL A 688 -7.08 31.67 5.14
CA VAL A 688 -6.27 30.62 5.77
C VAL A 688 -5.55 31.12 7.04
N ASP A 689 -5.34 32.44 7.18
CA ASP A 689 -4.51 33.04 8.22
C ASP A 689 -5.31 33.62 9.41
N SER A 690 -5.70 32.79 10.39
CA SER A 690 -6.02 33.30 11.76
C SER A 690 -6.06 32.28 12.93
N ASN A 691 -5.54 31.04 12.83
CA ASN A 691 -5.57 30.13 14.00
C ASN A 691 -4.45 29.06 14.12
N VAL A 692 -3.29 29.25 13.47
CA VAL A 692 -2.08 28.45 13.78
C VAL A 692 -1.25 29.18 14.84
N ASN A 693 -1.04 28.55 16.01
CA ASN A 693 -0.28 29.16 17.10
C ASN A 693 1.22 29.19 16.79
N ASP A 694 1.70 30.36 16.37
CA ASP A 694 3.10 30.68 16.05
C ASP A 694 3.95 30.81 17.35
N THR A 695 4.06 29.71 18.10
CA THR A 695 4.84 29.59 19.35
C THR A 695 6.15 28.83 19.18
N VAL A 696 6.86 29.08 18.08
CA VAL A 696 8.29 28.79 17.94
C VAL A 696 9.07 30.11 17.92
N GLY A 697 10.14 30.20 18.69
CA GLY A 697 10.66 31.48 19.19
C GLY A 697 11.16 32.46 18.13
N LYS A 698 10.61 33.68 18.13
CA LYS A 698 11.16 34.81 17.36
C LYS A 698 12.48 35.30 17.97
N LYS A 699 13.56 35.10 17.21
CA LYS A 699 14.75 35.94 17.18
C LYS A 699 15.21 36.08 15.74
N ASP A 700 14.96 37.24 15.15
CA ASP A 700 16.01 38.20 14.77
C ASP A 700 15.36 39.44 14.14
N ASP A 701 16.05 40.59 14.22
CA ASP A 701 15.50 41.91 13.89
C ASP A 701 15.70 42.29 12.42
N SER A 702 14.62 42.62 11.69
CA SER A 702 14.62 43.53 10.53
C SER A 702 13.19 43.97 10.13
N PRO A 703 13.01 45.18 9.57
CA PRO A 703 11.69 45.80 9.41
C PRO A 703 10.86 45.29 8.22
N SER A 704 9.53 45.35 8.36
CA SER A 704 8.56 44.82 7.42
C SER A 704 8.25 45.75 6.24
N GLY A 705 8.65 45.34 5.03
CA GLY A 705 8.19 45.95 3.78
C GLY A 705 6.83 45.37 3.36
N LYS A 706 5.78 46.23 3.26
CA LYS A 706 4.47 45.81 2.75
C LYS A 706 4.56 45.38 1.28
N ARG A 707 3.99 44.22 0.93
CA ARG A 707 3.57 43.90 -0.44
C ARG A 707 2.09 43.55 -0.45
N THR A 708 1.30 44.45 -1.04
CA THR A 708 -0.14 44.26 -1.26
C THR A 708 -0.37 43.20 -2.32
N ILE A 709 -1.43 42.41 -2.17
CA ILE A 709 -1.93 41.51 -3.20
C ILE A 709 -2.44 42.36 -4.39
N LEU A 710 -2.12 41.96 -5.61
CA LEU A 710 -2.79 42.43 -6.82
C LEU A 710 -3.39 41.23 -7.55
N VAL A 711 -4.72 41.13 -7.51
CA VAL A 711 -5.49 40.26 -8.38
C VAL A 711 -5.63 40.99 -9.72
N ASN A 712 -5.18 40.36 -10.81
CA ASN A 712 -5.39 40.89 -12.16
C ASN A 712 -6.68 40.32 -12.75
N GLU A 713 -7.76 41.08 -12.66
CA GLU A 713 -8.91 40.90 -13.53
C GLU A 713 -8.57 41.39 -14.95
N SER A 714 -8.69 40.52 -15.96
CA SER A 714 -9.36 40.82 -17.23
C SER A 714 -9.10 39.75 -18.29
N MET A 715 -10.18 39.22 -18.85
CA MET A 715 -10.20 38.71 -20.23
C MET A 715 -11.37 39.36 -20.95
N THR A 716 -11.08 39.99 -22.08
CA THR A 716 -12.06 40.31 -23.13
C THR A 716 -11.33 40.44 -24.45
N GLU A 717 -12.01 40.17 -25.55
CA GLU A 717 -11.36 39.86 -26.82
C GLU A 717 -10.90 41.11 -27.59
N HIS A 718 -9.79 41.02 -28.34
CA HIS A 718 -9.85 40.80 -29.80
C HIS A 718 -8.48 40.77 -30.51
N ARG A 719 -8.56 40.52 -31.82
CA ARG A 719 -7.50 40.16 -32.79
C ARG A 719 -6.43 41.21 -33.11
N GLU A 720 -5.34 40.67 -33.68
CA GLU A 720 -4.53 41.17 -34.81
C GLU A 720 -3.27 42.07 -34.59
N ASN A 721 -2.17 41.56 -35.16
CA ASN A 721 -1.13 42.26 -35.95
C ASN A 721 -0.06 43.17 -35.27
N THR A 722 1.12 42.57 -35.09
CA THR A 722 2.46 43.05 -35.52
C THR A 722 3.25 44.13 -34.75
N SER A 723 4.57 43.90 -34.77
CA SER A 723 5.71 44.86 -34.68
C SER A 723 6.20 45.40 -33.31
N ILE A 724 7.25 44.74 -32.80
CA ILE A 724 8.66 45.23 -32.77
C ILE A 724 9.02 46.49 -31.93
N ARG A 725 10.19 46.40 -31.26
CA ARG A 725 10.95 47.43 -30.48
C ARG A 725 10.47 47.76 -29.07
N GLU A 726 11.30 48.29 -28.16
CA GLU A 726 12.75 48.17 -27.80
C GLU A 726 12.97 49.26 -26.72
N GLU A 727 13.72 48.98 -25.64
CA GLU A 727 14.36 49.98 -24.74
C GLU A 727 13.44 50.95 -23.93
N SER A 728 13.84 51.58 -22.82
CA SER A 728 14.92 51.30 -21.84
C SER A 728 14.66 52.00 -20.49
N THR A 729 15.42 51.60 -19.48
CA THR A 729 15.71 52.23 -18.16
C THR A 729 15.58 53.76 -18.03
N GLU A 730 15.18 54.24 -16.83
CA GLU A 730 16.08 54.99 -15.91
C GLU A 730 15.47 55.22 -14.50
N ASP A 731 16.31 55.26 -13.48
CA ASP A 731 15.99 55.58 -12.07
C ASP A 731 16.32 57.03 -11.72
N THR A 732 15.61 57.67 -10.77
CA THR A 732 16.23 58.68 -9.89
C THR A 732 15.50 58.82 -8.54
N GLU A 733 16.26 59.00 -7.45
CA GLU A 733 15.76 59.26 -6.10
C GLU A 733 15.37 60.73 -5.85
N GLN A 734 14.52 61.00 -4.83
CA GLN A 734 14.79 62.08 -3.86
C GLN A 734 14.03 61.89 -2.53
N LYS A 735 14.51 62.56 -1.47
CA LYS A 735 14.04 62.50 -0.07
C LYS A 735 13.58 63.88 0.42
N GLU A 736 12.77 63.93 1.48
CA GLU A 736 12.78 65.03 2.46
C GLU A 736 12.24 64.57 3.85
N GLU A 737 12.60 65.28 4.92
CA GLU A 737 12.34 64.96 6.35
C GLU A 737 11.70 66.18 7.08
N ILE A 738 10.74 65.99 8.01
CA ILE A 738 10.44 66.95 9.12
C ILE A 738 9.91 66.20 10.39
N ASP A 739 10.25 66.70 11.59
CA ASP A 739 9.94 66.19 12.97
C ASP A 739 9.09 67.24 13.77
N ILE A 740 8.59 67.18 15.04
CA ILE A 740 8.98 66.57 16.33
C ILE A 740 7.73 66.43 17.26
N SER A 741 7.80 65.57 18.29
CA SER A 741 7.16 65.71 19.65
C SER A 741 5.62 65.52 19.79
N GLU A 742 5.00 65.25 20.97
CA GLU A 742 5.43 65.28 22.39
C GLU A 742 4.59 64.30 23.30
N ILE A 743 4.94 64.10 24.59
CA ILE A 743 4.38 63.16 25.63
C ILE A 743 4.72 63.68 27.06
N PRO A 744 4.17 63.24 28.25
CA PRO A 744 3.63 61.90 28.70
C PRO A 744 2.33 62.06 29.60
N PRO A 745 2.02 61.44 30.78
CA PRO A 745 2.50 60.22 31.52
C PRO A 745 1.44 59.30 32.26
N VAL A 746 1.77 57.99 32.32
CA VAL A 746 1.78 57.00 33.46
C VAL A 746 1.02 57.22 34.80
N VAL A 747 0.38 56.15 35.32
CA VAL A 747 0.32 55.72 36.75
C VAL A 747 0.31 54.17 36.87
N GLU A 748 0.97 53.57 37.88
CA GLU A 748 0.89 52.14 38.29
C GLU A 748 0.14 51.98 39.64
N GLU A 749 -0.37 50.78 39.97
CA GLU A 749 -0.19 50.21 41.33
C GLU A 749 -0.38 48.67 41.45
N LYS A 750 0.01 48.09 42.59
CA LYS A 750 -0.03 46.65 42.92
C LYS A 750 -0.60 46.42 44.32
N GLN A 751 -1.35 45.32 44.55
CA GLN A 751 -1.25 44.57 45.82
C GLN A 751 -1.91 43.16 45.81
N THR A 752 -1.72 42.42 46.91
CA THR A 752 -2.12 41.01 47.14
C THR A 752 -2.95 40.89 48.42
N VAL A 753 -3.62 39.74 48.68
CA VAL A 753 -3.69 38.99 49.98
C VAL A 753 -4.93 38.07 50.16
N LYS A 754 -4.65 36.76 50.34
CA LYS A 754 -5.27 35.71 51.21
C LYS A 754 -6.79 35.63 51.54
N SER A 755 -7.37 34.48 51.11
CA SER A 755 -7.91 33.37 51.95
C SER A 755 -9.35 33.32 52.52
N LYS A 756 -9.81 32.04 52.61
CA LYS A 756 -10.82 31.39 53.49
C LYS A 756 -12.31 31.33 53.09
N ASN A 757 -12.77 30.07 53.05
CA ASN A 757 -14.01 29.46 53.57
C ASN A 757 -15.35 30.24 53.55
N ASP A 758 -16.42 29.57 53.12
CA ASP A 758 -17.39 28.96 54.06
C ASP A 758 -18.21 27.81 53.43
N ILE A 759 -18.98 27.08 54.25
CA ILE A 759 -19.71 25.83 53.90
C ILE A 759 -21.16 25.90 54.38
N VAL A 760 -22.11 25.51 53.52
CA VAL A 760 -23.50 25.10 53.84
C VAL A 760 -23.87 24.04 52.78
N GLU A 761 -23.99 22.74 53.07
CA GLU A 761 -25.14 22.03 53.69
C GLU A 761 -26.49 22.20 52.94
N LEU A 762 -27.36 21.19 52.78
CA LEU A 762 -27.29 19.72 52.87
C LEU A 762 -28.64 19.15 52.37
N LYS A 763 -28.67 17.96 51.74
CA LYS A 763 -29.66 16.88 52.02
C LYS A 763 -29.59 15.70 51.03
N ASP A 764 -29.24 14.54 51.56
CA ASP A 764 -29.45 13.24 50.94
C ASP A 764 -30.90 12.74 51.01
N LYS A 765 -31.20 11.70 50.23
CA LYS A 765 -32.22 10.71 50.64
C LYS A 765 -31.85 9.27 50.24
N GLU A 766 -31.69 8.48 51.29
CA GLU A 766 -31.55 7.02 51.38
C GLU A 766 -32.66 6.22 50.65
N ILE A 767 -32.62 4.89 50.42
CA ILE A 767 -31.61 3.79 50.43
C ILE A 767 -32.30 2.58 49.74
N SER A 768 -31.57 1.67 49.09
CA SER A 768 -31.78 0.19 49.22
C SER A 768 -30.79 -0.65 48.41
N GLN A 769 -30.28 -1.72 49.03
CA GLN A 769 -29.43 -2.73 48.39
C GLN A 769 -30.25 -3.88 47.80
N ARG A 770 -29.68 -4.60 46.82
CA ARG A 770 -29.74 -6.07 46.79
C ARG A 770 -28.55 -6.66 46.03
N VAL A 771 -27.77 -7.49 46.74
CA VAL A 771 -26.64 -8.27 46.21
C VAL A 771 -27.04 -9.75 46.28
N ILE A 772 -26.58 -10.57 45.32
CA ILE A 772 -26.77 -12.03 45.31
C ILE A 772 -25.40 -12.71 45.08
N LEU A 773 -25.17 -13.81 45.80
CA LEU A 773 -23.91 -14.57 45.88
C LEU A 773 -24.26 -16.08 46.04
N ALA A 774 -23.49 -17.05 45.55
CA ALA A 774 -22.36 -17.06 44.60
C ALA A 774 -22.33 -18.47 43.92
N PRO A 775 -21.25 -18.91 43.25
CA PRO A 775 -20.11 -19.47 44.00
C PRO A 775 -18.72 -19.21 43.39
N SER A 776 -17.68 -19.59 44.14
CA SER A 776 -16.27 -19.58 43.75
C SER A 776 -15.71 -21.01 43.62
N SER A 777 -14.53 -21.13 42.99
CA SER A 777 -13.55 -22.18 43.30
C SER A 777 -12.17 -21.55 43.48
N THR A 778 -11.35 -22.13 44.36
CA THR A 778 -10.16 -21.49 44.96
C THR A 778 -8.85 -22.06 44.42
N PRO A 779 -7.78 -21.26 44.28
CA PRO A 779 -6.41 -21.68 44.50
C PRO A 779 -6.12 -21.80 46.00
N GLU A 780 -5.28 -22.75 46.40
CA GLU A 780 -4.87 -22.93 47.81
C GLU A 780 -3.70 -22.01 48.23
N THR A 781 -3.37 -22.04 49.53
CA THR A 781 -2.65 -20.99 50.24
C THR A 781 -1.14 -21.24 50.42
N VAL A 782 -0.37 -20.15 50.26
CA VAL A 782 0.71 -19.71 51.18
C VAL A 782 1.90 -20.66 51.43
N ASP A 783 3.11 -20.18 51.12
CA ASP A 783 4.11 -19.96 52.19
C ASP A 783 4.96 -18.71 51.91
N THR A 784 5.40 -18.02 52.98
CA THR A 784 6.20 -16.79 52.91
C THR A 784 7.25 -16.77 54.01
N GLN A 785 8.52 -17.02 53.68
CA GLN A 785 9.65 -16.89 54.61
C GLN A 785 10.82 -16.08 54.00
N ASN A 786 10.67 -14.76 54.08
CA ASN A 786 11.50 -13.85 54.88
C ASN A 786 13.06 -13.91 54.81
N ILE A 787 13.68 -12.72 54.96
CA ILE A 787 15.06 -12.41 55.39
C ILE A 787 16.11 -11.99 54.31
N GLN A 788 16.72 -10.82 54.58
CA GLN A 788 18.00 -10.24 54.12
C GLN A 788 18.21 -9.80 52.66
N ALA A 789 18.16 -8.48 52.48
CA ALA A 789 19.06 -7.77 51.57
C ALA A 789 20.36 -7.35 52.30
N PRO A 790 21.51 -7.31 51.61
CA PRO A 790 22.66 -6.50 52.01
C PRO A 790 22.89 -5.34 51.03
N ASN A 791 23.22 -4.15 51.55
CA ASN A 791 23.68 -3.03 50.72
C ASN A 791 25.10 -3.27 50.21
N GLN A 792 25.36 -2.97 48.94
CA GLN A 792 26.70 -2.59 48.47
C GLN A 792 26.59 -1.39 47.53
N GLU A 793 27.20 -0.28 47.92
CA GLU A 793 27.53 0.84 47.04
C GLU A 793 28.69 0.41 46.12
N PHE A 794 28.72 0.90 44.88
CA PHE A 794 29.87 0.76 43.98
C PHE A 794 30.16 2.08 43.26
N GLU A 795 31.44 2.42 43.13
CA GLU A 795 31.90 3.74 42.72
C GLU A 795 31.87 3.98 41.19
N LEU A 796 31.97 5.26 40.81
CA LEU A 796 31.91 5.73 39.42
C LEU A 796 33.12 5.27 38.57
N ALA A 797 32.85 4.62 37.44
CA ALA A 797 33.84 4.32 36.40
C ALA A 797 34.16 5.56 35.52
N GLN A 798 34.81 6.60 36.07
CA GLN A 798 35.09 7.83 35.32
C GLN A 798 36.23 7.74 34.27
N GLU A 799 37.14 6.77 34.35
CA GLU A 799 38.31 6.72 33.45
C GLU A 799 38.01 6.37 31.99
N LEU A 800 37.03 5.49 31.74
CA LEU A 800 36.71 5.00 30.38
C LEU A 800 36.32 6.12 29.41
N SER A 801 35.71 7.19 29.92
CA SER A 801 35.32 8.39 29.15
C SER A 801 36.54 9.13 28.57
N ARG A 802 37.69 9.10 29.26
CA ARG A 802 38.88 9.87 28.88
C ARG A 802 39.65 9.20 27.72
N VAL A 803 39.82 7.88 27.81
CA VAL A 803 40.52 7.08 26.78
C VAL A 803 39.75 7.11 25.45
N ALA A 804 38.41 7.06 25.49
CA ALA A 804 37.58 7.18 24.29
C ALA A 804 37.76 8.53 23.58
N ARG A 805 37.83 9.63 24.35
CA ARG A 805 37.99 10.99 23.81
C ARG A 805 39.37 11.21 23.18
N GLU A 806 40.46 10.79 23.84
CA GLU A 806 41.80 10.92 23.25
C GLU A 806 41.97 10.12 21.95
N LYS A 807 41.29 8.98 21.82
CA LYS A 807 41.30 8.18 20.59
C LYS A 807 40.60 8.91 19.42
N ALA A 808 39.45 9.52 19.68
CA ALA A 808 38.72 10.30 18.67
C ALA A 808 39.51 11.54 18.18
N THR A 809 40.16 12.28 19.09
CA THR A 809 40.95 13.46 18.74
C THR A 809 42.19 13.14 17.89
N LYS A 810 42.73 11.92 17.98
CA LYS A 810 43.83 11.48 17.08
C LYS A 810 43.35 11.22 15.66
N THR A 811 42.23 10.51 15.47
CA THR A 811 41.68 10.25 14.13
C THR A 811 41.26 11.53 13.42
N LEU A 812 40.70 12.50 14.16
CA LEU A 812 40.36 13.81 13.60
C LEU A 812 41.60 14.60 13.12
N LYS A 813 42.77 14.42 13.74
CA LYS A 813 43.99 15.08 13.28
C LYS A 813 44.60 14.44 12.03
N SER A 814 44.65 13.11 11.95
CA SER A 814 45.17 12.44 10.74
C SER A 814 44.34 12.79 9.51
N ASN A 815 43.01 12.87 9.64
CA ASN A 815 42.14 13.17 8.52
C ASN A 815 42.31 14.61 8.00
N VAL A 816 42.61 15.57 8.90
CA VAL A 816 42.90 16.97 8.51
C VAL A 816 44.29 17.10 7.88
N GLU A 817 45.30 16.39 8.38
CA GLU A 817 46.62 16.32 7.73
C GLU A 817 46.55 15.65 6.35
N GLN A 818 45.61 14.72 6.14
CA GLN A 818 45.43 14.03 4.86
C GLN A 818 44.69 14.90 3.83
N MET A 819 43.62 15.60 4.21
CA MET A 819 42.95 16.58 3.34
C MET A 819 43.88 17.74 2.91
N ALA A 820 44.83 18.14 3.76
CA ALA A 820 45.80 19.18 3.44
C ALA A 820 46.89 18.75 2.43
N ILE A 821 47.00 17.46 2.12
CA ILE A 821 47.93 16.93 1.09
C ILE A 821 47.21 16.83 -0.26
N ASP A 822 45.94 16.42 -0.26
CA ASP A 822 45.14 16.26 -1.48
C ASP A 822 44.81 17.61 -2.18
N GLU A 823 44.94 18.76 -1.49
CA GLU A 823 44.76 20.10 -2.08
C GLU A 823 46.01 20.67 -2.80
N GLU A 824 47.23 20.10 -2.64
CA GLU A 824 48.45 20.62 -3.31
C GLU A 824 48.77 19.95 -4.67
N GLU A 825 48.21 18.78 -5.01
CA GLU A 825 48.41 18.13 -6.34
C GLU A 825 47.32 18.51 -7.38
N GLY A 826 46.58 19.60 -7.15
CA GLY A 826 45.34 19.95 -7.87
C GLY A 826 45.36 21.19 -8.79
N PHE A 827 46.48 21.55 -9.42
CA PHE A 827 46.58 22.71 -10.35
C PHE A 827 47.52 22.49 -11.54
#